data_AF-A0A815Y9D5-F1
#
_entry.id   AF-A0A815Y9D5-F1
#
_cell.length_a   1.000
_cell.length_b   1.000
_cell.length_c   1.000
_cell.angle_alpha   90.00
_cell.angle_beta   90.00
_cell.angle_gamma   90.00
#
_symmetry.space_group_name_H-M   'P 1'
#
loop_
_entity.id
_entity.type
_entity.pdbx_description
1 polymer ?
#
loop_
_entity_poly.entity_id
_entity_poly.type
_entity_poly.pdbx_seq_one_letter_code
_entity_poly.pdbx_strand_id
1 'polypeptide(L)'
;MIPSKWVFVSEFPLNVNCKIDRYQLLHLSETVDLQSLSPSLMTLSPLEKKLEDIFLRAFNLKTSPDISKSFGQLGGTSLGAMHALILIRQEVFEEMDISLLFTNPSIQQLATVLEPLLNNLKSVEEKITNEENFAIRPTSSWFIETFGILLLAWQWLWPFYIANHFNIFFLRILFILLIHLFQYPLFLKILNRPFLRNRDALYSWSYYRLWFLRRQWSLNKYWLGYLFGTRFYNMYLRLCGARINDTAQIYTSEIDAPWLIEVGNFSYIGEEVVLSSVSYHDYIYDLHEIHIGSHCSIETRSVLHDRVDMHDGVFIAPLTAVTGRILGINVDNKISSEYHLSHSIFQFMMILSMICIHSFILQWSWSALPYLSVCWFIWSIVGTAVSLLLLRFVVGNVEENFSHSYNSWPFLRRFWLRHLVIHSFSPCLSSILDGLNFITPSILRWLGATIENNNIEIVDFVPLLSIPSNLLTINSNVTTTSEICFVPYDITINGQCVVNGRIQIDRRSFLGNNCLIRSGVSIPEDVLIGSLTRIDSTTIIMKNDILLGVPAQPMPFILSDINETQKVTNDFQRIAMEFIHLVLLDILPTFILIYSFLIQFIYVYLMTDKSNQSFDIVDSNWKTSLAMILYSQYAKYIGRLLGGTQWLIIILHQFGAHIGNDVIIDDINSLYDVQLITIDDHVRLSSTCQIQCHTFEQRHLKLRPVKIGSYCIFKAMSFVLPGVEFLGYNYLFPCSLALPHDQFKRHTDWFGSPTKRLIVHHGIEPPRLILAQQPSSIDNYDVIVARTDDDILSLYFGENGWMSWQSGLNLRQPFRPNDIYIRLFFSSFLCNSKPKRILIVG
;
A
#
# COMPACT_ATOMS: atom_id res chain seq x y z
N MET A 1 9.82 -14.22 61.52
CA MET A 1 8.80 -15.26 61.67
C MET A 1 7.44 -14.62 61.42
N ILE A 2 6.63 -15.17 60.52
CA ILE A 2 5.26 -14.68 60.22
C ILE A 2 4.28 -15.60 60.95
N PRO A 3 3.29 -15.08 61.71
CA PRO A 3 2.36 -15.92 62.46
C PRO A 3 1.42 -16.70 61.53
N SER A 4 1.13 -17.96 61.89
CA SER A 4 0.20 -18.83 61.16
C SER A 4 -1.28 -18.55 61.45
N LYS A 5 -1.60 -17.74 62.48
CA LYS A 5 -2.98 -17.39 62.85
C LYS A 5 -3.05 -16.04 63.56
N TRP A 6 -4.10 -15.28 63.28
CA TRP A 6 -4.43 -14.02 63.95
C TRP A 6 -5.82 -14.17 64.59
N VAL A 7 -5.95 -13.76 65.84
CA VAL A 7 -7.23 -13.78 66.58
C VAL A 7 -7.47 -12.36 67.08
N PHE A 8 -8.56 -11.75 66.63
CA PHE A 8 -8.94 -10.39 67.00
C PHE A 8 -9.94 -10.43 68.16
N VAL A 9 -9.66 -9.66 69.21
CA VAL A 9 -10.51 -9.54 70.41
C VAL A 9 -10.84 -8.07 70.63
N SER A 10 -12.07 -7.77 71.05
CA SER A 10 -12.51 -6.38 71.27
C SER A 10 -11.91 -5.76 72.53
N GLU A 11 -11.65 -6.55 73.58
CA GLU A 11 -10.94 -6.13 74.80
C GLU A 11 -10.09 -7.29 75.34
N PHE A 12 -8.95 -6.98 75.98
CA PHE A 12 -8.10 -8.01 76.60
C PHE A 12 -8.67 -8.42 77.98
N PRO A 13 -8.79 -9.73 78.27
CA PRO A 13 -9.19 -10.18 79.60
C PRO A 13 -8.12 -9.80 80.62
N LEU A 14 -8.52 -9.05 81.64
CA LEU A 14 -7.67 -8.62 82.75
C LEU A 14 -8.06 -9.35 84.03
N ASN A 15 -7.08 -9.72 84.85
CA ASN A 15 -7.31 -10.21 86.19
C ASN A 15 -7.68 -9.05 87.15
N VAL A 16 -8.03 -9.40 88.39
CA VAL A 16 -8.45 -8.45 89.44
C VAL A 16 -7.40 -7.37 89.76
N ASN A 17 -6.14 -7.56 89.33
CA ASN A 17 -5.04 -6.60 89.47
C ASN A 17 -4.76 -5.81 88.18
N CYS A 18 -5.69 -5.78 87.23
CA CYS A 18 -5.59 -5.08 85.94
C CYS A 18 -4.40 -5.52 85.06
N LYS A 19 -3.93 -6.77 85.21
CA LYS A 19 -2.94 -7.39 84.31
C LYS A 19 -3.60 -8.44 83.43
N ILE A 20 -3.06 -8.67 82.23
CA ILE A 20 -3.60 -9.64 81.27
C ILE A 20 -3.73 -11.03 81.92
N ASP A 21 -4.94 -11.57 81.92
CA ASP A 21 -5.23 -12.93 82.36
C ASP A 21 -4.91 -13.91 81.22
N ARG A 22 -3.73 -14.52 81.30
CA ARG A 22 -3.24 -15.45 80.28
C ARG A 22 -4.07 -16.73 80.19
N TYR A 23 -4.75 -17.13 81.26
CA TYR A 23 -5.55 -18.37 81.28
C TYR A 23 -6.83 -18.18 80.47
N GLN A 24 -7.52 -17.06 80.64
CA GLN A 24 -8.68 -16.72 79.80
C GLN A 24 -8.29 -16.41 78.34
N LEU A 25 -7.11 -15.83 78.10
CA LEU A 25 -6.63 -15.55 76.74
C LEU A 25 -6.39 -16.84 75.92
N LEU A 26 -5.94 -17.93 76.57
CA LEU A 26 -5.69 -19.22 75.92
C LEU A 26 -7.00 -19.97 75.57
N HIS A 27 -8.07 -19.79 76.35
CA HIS A 27 -9.35 -20.41 76.04
C HIS A 27 -10.16 -19.68 74.96
N LEU A 28 -9.87 -18.40 74.68
CA LEU A 28 -10.47 -17.68 73.54
C LEU A 28 -10.04 -18.25 72.18
N SER A 29 -8.88 -18.91 72.10
CA SER A 29 -8.44 -19.59 70.87
C SER A 29 -9.17 -20.92 70.59
N GLU A 30 -9.82 -21.52 71.58
CA GLU A 30 -10.51 -22.82 71.47
C GLU A 30 -11.99 -22.69 71.08
N THR A 31 -12.63 -21.53 71.28
CA THR A 31 -14.08 -21.34 71.03
C THR A 31 -14.45 -20.82 69.65
N VAL A 32 -13.52 -20.73 68.70
CA VAL A 32 -13.84 -20.45 67.29
C VAL A 32 -13.96 -21.78 66.55
N ASP A 33 -15.08 -22.46 66.80
CA ASP A 33 -15.40 -23.74 66.18
C ASP A 33 -15.83 -23.55 64.71
N LEU A 34 -15.30 -24.44 63.88
CA LEU A 34 -15.42 -24.50 62.42
C LEU A 34 -16.83 -24.93 61.99
N GLN A 35 -17.81 -24.03 62.02
CA GLN A 35 -19.13 -24.29 61.41
C GLN A 35 -19.75 -23.06 60.74
N SER A 36 -19.15 -22.61 59.63
CA SER A 36 -19.90 -21.99 58.52
C SER A 36 -18.94 -21.65 57.38
N LEU A 37 -18.70 -22.60 56.48
CA LEU A 37 -18.43 -22.36 55.06
C LEU A 37 -18.58 -23.74 54.40
N SER A 38 -19.83 -24.17 54.29
CA SER A 38 -20.22 -25.13 53.25
C SER A 38 -19.58 -24.69 51.92
N PRO A 39 -19.00 -25.59 51.10
CA PRO A 39 -18.64 -25.23 49.74
C PRO A 39 -19.94 -24.80 49.08
N SER A 40 -20.09 -23.50 48.84
CA SER A 40 -21.15 -23.02 47.99
C SER A 40 -21.01 -23.82 46.69
N LEU A 41 -22.05 -24.56 46.34
CA LEU A 41 -22.25 -25.10 45.01
C LEU A 41 -22.33 -23.88 44.06
N MET A 42 -21.18 -23.29 43.75
CA MET A 42 -21.04 -22.36 42.66
C MET A 42 -21.16 -23.21 41.41
N THR A 43 -22.29 -23.05 40.73
CA THR A 43 -22.43 -23.56 39.37
C THR A 43 -21.37 -22.88 38.52
N LEU A 44 -20.31 -23.63 38.20
CA LEU A 44 -19.22 -23.17 37.34
C LEU A 44 -19.79 -22.61 36.04
N SER A 45 -19.31 -21.43 35.63
CA SER A 45 -19.63 -20.85 34.34
C SER A 45 -19.15 -21.78 33.21
N PRO A 46 -19.77 -21.74 32.01
CA PRO A 46 -19.32 -22.54 30.87
C PRO A 46 -17.85 -22.28 30.53
N LEU A 47 -17.38 -21.04 30.73
CA LEU A 47 -15.99 -20.65 30.51
C LEU A 47 -15.07 -21.21 31.60
N GLU A 48 -15.49 -21.16 32.87
CA GLU A 48 -14.73 -21.73 33.99
C GLU A 48 -14.54 -23.24 33.83
N LYS A 49 -15.57 -23.98 33.39
CA LYS A 49 -15.44 -25.43 33.09
C LYS A 49 -14.47 -25.72 31.95
N LYS A 50 -14.47 -24.86 30.93
CA LYS A 50 -13.58 -25.02 29.78
C LYS A 50 -12.13 -24.73 30.15
N LEU A 51 -11.90 -23.68 30.95
CA LEU A 51 -10.59 -23.38 31.51
C LEU A 51 -10.13 -24.47 32.49
N GLU A 52 -11.02 -25.02 33.32
CA GLU A 52 -10.73 -26.15 34.20
C GLU A 52 -10.20 -27.36 33.41
N ASP A 53 -10.86 -27.73 32.31
CA ASP A 53 -10.41 -28.80 31.42
C ASP A 53 -9.05 -28.51 30.77
N ILE A 54 -8.84 -27.28 30.30
CA ILE A 54 -7.56 -26.88 29.71
C ILE A 54 -6.43 -26.97 30.75
N PHE A 55 -6.66 -26.52 31.98
CA PHE A 55 -5.67 -26.57 33.04
C PHE A 55 -5.42 -28.01 33.52
N LEU A 56 -6.44 -28.87 33.56
CA LEU A 56 -6.28 -30.31 33.79
C LEU A 56 -5.32 -30.94 32.78
N ARG A 57 -5.50 -30.64 31.48
CA ARG A 57 -4.64 -31.13 30.39
C ARG A 57 -3.24 -30.50 30.39
N ALA A 58 -3.14 -29.20 30.60
CA ALA A 58 -1.87 -28.48 30.55
C ALA A 58 -0.91 -28.88 31.69
N PHE A 59 -1.45 -29.10 32.89
CA PHE A 59 -0.67 -29.43 34.09
C PHE A 59 -0.67 -30.93 34.43
N ASN A 60 -1.29 -31.79 33.61
CA ASN A 60 -1.41 -33.24 33.84
C ASN A 60 -1.95 -33.59 35.24
N LEU A 61 -3.00 -32.90 35.68
CA LEU A 61 -3.58 -33.09 37.00
C LEU A 61 -4.53 -34.31 37.01
N LYS A 62 -4.51 -35.09 38.10
CA LYS A 62 -5.37 -36.29 38.26
C LYS A 62 -6.80 -35.98 38.68
N THR A 63 -7.04 -34.78 39.22
CA THR A 63 -8.32 -34.33 39.77
C THR A 63 -8.53 -32.87 39.39
N SER A 64 -9.79 -32.45 39.30
CA SER A 64 -10.16 -31.07 39.01
C SER A 64 -9.46 -30.08 39.97
N PRO A 65 -8.78 -29.04 39.43
CA PRO A 65 -8.17 -28.02 40.26
C PRO A 65 -9.23 -27.16 40.93
N ASP A 66 -8.93 -26.71 42.14
CA ASP A 66 -9.73 -25.67 42.81
C ASP A 66 -9.59 -24.36 42.02
N ILE A 67 -10.71 -23.86 41.48
CA ILE A 67 -10.75 -22.69 40.60
C ILE A 67 -10.20 -21.41 41.24
N SER A 68 -10.19 -21.34 42.57
CA SER A 68 -9.73 -20.18 43.34
C SER A 68 -8.22 -20.19 43.63
N LYS A 69 -7.56 -21.33 43.41
CA LYS A 69 -6.12 -21.48 43.64
C LYS A 69 -5.32 -20.98 42.46
N SER A 70 -4.18 -20.35 42.76
CA SER A 70 -3.26 -19.92 41.72
C SER A 70 -2.55 -21.12 41.08
N PHE A 71 -2.20 -21.04 39.79
CA PHE A 71 -1.48 -22.10 39.08
C PHE A 71 -0.15 -22.48 39.76
N GLY A 72 0.50 -21.54 40.44
CA GLY A 72 1.71 -21.81 41.23
C GLY A 72 1.46 -22.76 42.40
N GLN A 73 0.26 -22.71 43.00
CA GLN A 73 -0.16 -23.60 44.10
C GLN A 73 -0.68 -24.95 43.59
N LEU A 74 -1.05 -25.04 42.31
CA LEU A 74 -1.47 -26.28 41.65
C LEU A 74 -0.28 -27.12 41.14
N GLY A 75 0.97 -26.72 41.45
CA GLY A 75 2.19 -27.38 40.98
C GLY A 75 2.68 -26.91 39.61
N GLY A 76 2.25 -25.71 39.18
CA GLY A 76 2.54 -25.18 37.86
C GLY A 76 4.02 -24.89 37.61
N THR A 77 4.60 -25.55 36.60
CA THR A 77 5.88 -25.18 36.01
C THR A 77 5.67 -24.13 34.92
N SER A 78 6.70 -23.34 34.59
CA SER A 78 6.65 -22.40 33.46
C SER A 78 6.27 -23.09 32.14
N LEU A 79 6.63 -24.38 31.99
CA LEU A 79 6.26 -25.20 30.84
C LEU A 79 4.75 -25.50 30.81
N GLY A 80 4.15 -25.84 31.96
CA GLY A 80 2.70 -26.07 32.06
C GLY A 80 1.89 -24.78 31.82
N ALA A 81 2.39 -23.64 32.29
CA ALA A 81 1.77 -22.34 32.01
C ALA A 81 1.81 -21.99 30.51
N MET A 82 2.94 -22.25 29.83
CA MET A 82 3.03 -22.07 28.37
C MET A 82 2.12 -23.02 27.60
N HIS A 83 1.98 -24.27 28.06
CA HIS A 83 1.05 -25.22 27.46
C HIS A 83 -0.41 -24.80 27.65
N ALA A 84 -0.78 -24.31 28.84
CA ALA A 84 -2.09 -23.74 29.10
C ALA A 84 -2.36 -22.53 28.19
N LEU A 85 -1.39 -21.62 28.04
CA LEU A 85 -1.50 -20.48 27.12
C LEU A 85 -1.81 -20.92 25.68
N ILE A 86 -1.11 -21.93 25.16
CA ILE A 86 -1.33 -22.46 23.81
C ILE A 86 -2.75 -23.02 23.67
N LEU A 87 -3.20 -23.82 24.63
CA LEU A 87 -4.54 -24.42 24.61
C LEU A 87 -5.65 -23.37 24.77
N ILE A 88 -5.45 -22.35 25.62
CA ILE A 88 -6.40 -21.24 25.76
C ILE A 88 -6.47 -20.45 24.45
N ARG A 89 -5.33 -20.20 23.79
CA ARG A 89 -5.32 -19.55 22.47
C ARG A 89 -6.04 -20.38 21.40
N GLN A 90 -5.90 -21.69 21.43
CA GLN A 90 -6.56 -22.57 20.46
C GLN A 90 -8.06 -22.72 20.70
N GLU A 91 -8.49 -22.76 21.96
CA GLU A 91 -9.84 -23.20 22.30
C GLU A 91 -10.75 -22.10 22.86
N VAL A 92 -10.20 -21.00 23.39
CA VAL A 92 -10.97 -19.99 24.13
C VAL A 92 -10.80 -18.60 23.55
N PHE A 93 -9.57 -18.09 23.51
CA PHE A 93 -9.28 -16.72 23.10
C PHE A 93 -7.89 -16.62 22.50
N GLU A 94 -7.83 -16.56 21.16
CA GLU A 94 -6.59 -16.66 20.39
C GLU A 94 -5.57 -15.55 20.67
N GLU A 95 -6.06 -14.36 20.99
CA GLU A 95 -5.24 -13.16 21.26
C GLU A 95 -4.80 -13.05 22.72
N MET A 96 -4.94 -14.13 23.51
CA MET A 96 -4.55 -14.11 24.91
C MET A 96 -3.06 -13.74 25.05
N ASP A 97 -2.78 -12.60 25.65
CA ASP A 97 -1.41 -12.23 26.02
C ASP A 97 -0.91 -13.08 27.20
N ILE A 98 0.38 -13.38 27.19
CA ILE A 98 1.04 -14.11 28.27
C ILE A 98 0.96 -13.35 29.60
N SER A 99 0.99 -12.01 29.55
CA SER A 99 0.85 -11.13 30.72
C SER A 99 -0.49 -11.38 31.46
N LEU A 100 -1.58 -11.59 30.72
CA LEU A 100 -2.93 -11.86 31.27
C LEU A 100 -2.99 -13.16 32.06
N LEU A 101 -2.27 -14.19 31.60
CA LEU A 101 -2.18 -15.46 32.31
C LEU A 101 -1.48 -15.26 33.66
N PHE A 102 -0.36 -14.53 33.70
CA PHE A 102 0.42 -14.35 34.93
C PHE A 102 -0.17 -13.34 35.91
N THR A 103 -0.85 -12.30 35.42
CA THR A 103 -1.55 -11.30 36.24
C THR A 103 -2.82 -11.83 36.88
N ASN A 104 -3.45 -12.85 36.28
CA ASN A 104 -4.69 -13.48 36.77
C ASN A 104 -4.47 -14.98 37.01
N PRO A 105 -3.79 -15.36 38.10
CA PRO A 105 -3.21 -16.68 38.21
C PRO A 105 -4.14 -17.82 38.59
N SER A 106 -5.43 -17.56 38.81
CA SER A 106 -6.44 -18.58 39.10
C SER A 106 -7.46 -18.69 37.97
N ILE A 107 -8.10 -19.85 37.81
CA ILE A 107 -9.13 -20.08 36.77
C ILE A 107 -10.28 -19.07 36.94
N GLN A 108 -10.67 -18.78 38.18
CA GLN A 108 -11.72 -17.82 38.50
C GLN A 108 -11.35 -16.40 38.06
N GLN A 109 -10.15 -15.92 38.40
CA GLN A 109 -9.69 -14.59 37.98
C GLN A 109 -9.57 -14.49 36.46
N LEU A 110 -9.04 -15.54 35.82
CA LEU A 110 -8.88 -15.56 34.38
C LEU A 110 -10.23 -15.56 33.65
N ALA A 111 -11.20 -16.33 34.14
CA ALA A 111 -12.57 -16.33 33.63
C ALA A 111 -13.19 -14.93 33.75
N THR A 112 -13.06 -14.26 34.90
CA THR A 112 -13.63 -12.91 35.09
C THR A 112 -13.09 -11.84 34.13
N VAL A 113 -11.85 -12.00 33.66
CA VAL A 113 -11.25 -11.07 32.68
C VAL A 113 -11.61 -11.47 31.24
N LEU A 114 -11.64 -12.76 30.93
CA LEU A 114 -11.92 -13.25 29.58
C LEU A 114 -13.41 -13.20 29.22
N GLU A 115 -14.31 -13.39 30.17
CA GLU A 115 -15.76 -13.40 29.95
C GLU A 115 -16.32 -12.10 29.36
N PRO A 116 -15.98 -10.88 29.85
CA PRO A 116 -16.39 -9.64 29.21
C PRO A 116 -15.75 -9.43 27.82
N LEU A 117 -14.51 -9.87 27.61
CA LEU A 117 -13.84 -9.80 26.29
C LEU A 117 -14.55 -10.69 25.26
N LEU A 118 -14.90 -11.92 25.65
CA LEU A 118 -15.64 -12.87 24.83
C LEU A 118 -17.08 -12.42 24.55
N ASN A 119 -17.75 -11.81 25.53
CA ASN A 119 -19.11 -11.28 25.34
C ASN A 119 -19.12 -10.04 24.44
N ASN A 120 -18.09 -9.20 24.48
CA ASN A 120 -17.93 -8.10 23.53
C ASN A 120 -17.73 -8.63 22.10
N LEU A 121 -16.90 -9.65 21.90
CA LEU A 121 -16.72 -10.28 20.59
C LEU A 121 -18.01 -10.91 20.07
N LYS A 122 -18.72 -11.68 20.90
CA LYS A 122 -20.00 -12.29 20.52
C LYS A 122 -21.10 -11.28 20.24
N SER A 123 -21.18 -10.21 21.03
CA SER A 123 -22.17 -9.15 20.80
C SER A 123 -21.86 -8.29 19.57
N VAL A 124 -20.58 -8.17 19.19
CA VAL A 124 -20.15 -7.59 17.91
C VAL A 124 -20.51 -8.53 16.75
N GLU A 125 -20.19 -9.83 16.85
CA GLU A 125 -20.58 -10.83 15.84
C GLU A 125 -22.11 -10.91 15.66
N GLU A 126 -22.88 -10.96 16.75
CA GLU A 126 -24.35 -10.99 16.71
C GLU A 126 -24.96 -9.69 16.16
N LYS A 127 -24.38 -8.52 16.46
CA LYS A 127 -24.80 -7.25 15.84
C LYS A 127 -24.52 -7.23 14.34
N ILE A 128 -23.34 -7.69 13.92
CA ILE A 128 -22.96 -7.77 12.51
C ILE A 128 -23.94 -8.67 11.76
N THR A 129 -24.29 -9.85 12.29
CA THR A 129 -25.25 -10.78 11.66
C THR A 129 -26.71 -10.28 11.61
N ASN A 130 -27.12 -9.40 12.54
CA ASN A 130 -28.50 -8.91 12.60
C ASN A 130 -28.73 -7.59 11.83
N GLU A 131 -27.67 -6.87 11.46
CA GLU A 131 -27.72 -5.67 10.62
C GLU A 131 -27.54 -5.97 9.11
N GLU A 132 -27.47 -7.25 8.71
CA GLU A 132 -27.28 -7.75 7.33
C GLU A 132 -28.48 -7.52 6.39
N ASN A 133 -29.13 -6.36 6.43
CA ASN A 133 -29.87 -5.84 5.28
C ASN A 133 -28.86 -5.26 4.28
N PHE A 134 -28.01 -6.11 3.71
CA PHE A 134 -27.08 -5.68 2.68
C PHE A 134 -27.86 -5.18 1.47
N ALA A 135 -27.70 -3.90 1.15
CA ALA A 135 -28.23 -3.32 -0.07
C ALA A 135 -27.49 -3.96 -1.27
N ILE A 136 -28.09 -5.00 -1.84
CA ILE A 136 -27.64 -5.60 -3.09
C ILE A 136 -27.71 -4.53 -4.17
N ARG A 137 -26.68 -4.46 -5.01
CA ARG A 137 -26.65 -3.57 -6.18
C ARG A 137 -27.98 -3.66 -6.94
N PRO A 138 -28.72 -2.55 -7.09
CA PRO A 138 -30.05 -2.61 -7.69
C PRO A 138 -29.95 -3.00 -9.17
N THR A 139 -30.95 -3.70 -9.70
CA THR A 139 -30.98 -4.09 -11.11
C THR A 139 -30.99 -2.88 -12.07
N SER A 140 -31.52 -1.74 -11.61
CA SER A 140 -31.49 -0.47 -12.34
C SER A 140 -30.09 0.09 -12.59
N SER A 141 -29.09 -0.36 -11.82
CA SER A 141 -27.67 0.02 -11.98
C SER A 141 -27.17 -0.23 -13.39
N TRP A 142 -27.63 -1.32 -14.01
CA TRP A 142 -27.20 -1.72 -15.36
C TRP A 142 -27.55 -0.66 -16.39
N PHE A 143 -28.76 -0.10 -16.33
CA PHE A 143 -29.17 0.95 -17.27
C PHE A 143 -28.35 2.23 -17.10
N ILE A 144 -28.11 2.64 -15.85
CA ILE A 144 -27.35 3.85 -15.54
C ILE A 144 -25.89 3.69 -15.98
N GLU A 145 -25.26 2.56 -15.65
CA GLU A 145 -23.89 2.24 -16.02
C GLU A 145 -23.73 2.14 -17.54
N THR A 146 -24.65 1.46 -18.23
CA THR A 146 -24.64 1.35 -19.69
C THR A 146 -24.74 2.72 -20.36
N PHE A 147 -25.69 3.55 -19.90
CA PHE A 147 -25.84 4.90 -20.43
C PHE A 147 -24.59 5.75 -20.16
N GLY A 148 -24.01 5.64 -18.96
CA GLY A 148 -22.77 6.31 -18.60
C GLY A 148 -21.60 5.88 -19.50
N ILE A 149 -21.42 4.58 -19.72
CA ILE A 149 -20.40 4.03 -20.62
C ILE A 149 -20.59 4.53 -22.06
N LEU A 150 -21.82 4.50 -22.58
CA LEU A 150 -22.13 5.00 -23.93
C LEU A 150 -21.81 6.50 -24.05
N LEU A 151 -22.12 7.28 -23.02
CA LEU A 151 -21.80 8.69 -22.98
C LEU A 151 -20.28 8.93 -22.94
N LEU A 152 -19.52 8.17 -22.14
CA LEU A 152 -18.05 8.25 -22.09
C LEU A 152 -17.42 7.85 -23.43
N ALA A 153 -17.91 6.78 -24.05
CA ALA A 153 -17.45 6.32 -25.37
C ALA A 153 -17.76 7.37 -26.45
N TRP A 154 -18.98 7.93 -26.45
CA TRP A 154 -19.36 9.00 -27.35
C TRP A 154 -18.44 10.21 -27.19
N GLN A 155 -18.19 10.65 -25.95
CA GLN A 155 -17.33 11.79 -25.61
C GLN A 155 -15.91 11.68 -26.16
N TRP A 156 -15.38 10.45 -26.24
CA TRP A 156 -14.08 10.16 -26.81
C TRP A 156 -14.07 10.17 -28.33
N LEU A 157 -15.17 9.79 -29.00
CA LEU A 157 -15.21 9.62 -30.46
C LEU A 157 -15.55 10.92 -31.22
N TRP A 158 -16.48 11.75 -30.72
CA TRP A 158 -16.89 12.96 -31.44
C TRP A 158 -15.78 14.01 -31.68
N PRO A 159 -14.76 14.19 -30.82
CA PRO A 159 -13.69 15.16 -31.08
C PRO A 159 -12.90 14.79 -32.33
N PHE A 160 -12.71 13.49 -32.62
CA PHE A 160 -12.09 13.02 -33.85
C PHE A 160 -12.93 13.36 -35.09
N TYR A 161 -14.26 13.21 -34.98
CA TYR A 161 -15.18 13.59 -36.05
C TYR A 161 -15.05 15.08 -36.40
N ILE A 162 -15.08 15.97 -35.39
CA ILE A 162 -14.94 17.41 -35.63
C ILE A 162 -13.54 17.76 -36.12
N ALA A 163 -12.52 17.16 -35.51
CA ALA A 163 -11.13 17.41 -35.87
C ALA A 163 -10.86 17.11 -37.36
N ASN A 164 -11.57 16.15 -37.96
CA ASN A 164 -11.43 15.83 -39.38
C ASN A 164 -11.85 16.98 -40.33
N HIS A 165 -12.60 17.98 -39.85
CA HIS A 165 -12.96 19.17 -40.64
C HIS A 165 -11.82 20.20 -40.77
N PHE A 166 -10.76 20.12 -39.95
CA PHE A 166 -9.63 21.04 -40.07
C PHE A 166 -8.68 20.57 -41.19
N ASN A 167 -8.27 21.49 -42.07
CA ASN A 167 -7.32 21.17 -43.15
C ASN A 167 -5.87 20.98 -42.65
N ILE A 168 -5.51 21.63 -41.53
CA ILE A 168 -4.16 21.57 -40.96
C ILE A 168 -4.10 20.45 -39.91
N PHE A 169 -3.28 19.43 -40.16
CA PHE A 169 -3.21 18.23 -39.31
C PHE A 169 -2.81 18.53 -37.86
N PHE A 170 -1.86 19.43 -37.66
CA PHE A 170 -1.45 19.90 -36.33
C PHE A 170 -2.62 20.46 -35.51
N LEU A 171 -3.49 21.25 -36.14
CA LEU A 171 -4.68 21.81 -35.47
C LEU A 171 -5.66 20.70 -35.05
N ARG A 172 -5.70 19.56 -35.75
CA ARG A 172 -6.55 18.42 -35.39
C ARG A 172 -6.18 17.85 -34.03
N ILE A 173 -4.92 17.47 -33.85
CA ILE A 173 -4.44 16.84 -32.60
C ILE A 173 -4.50 17.83 -31.45
N LEU A 174 -4.08 19.09 -31.68
CA LEU A 174 -4.18 20.14 -30.68
C LEU A 174 -5.64 20.35 -30.23
N PHE A 175 -6.59 20.38 -31.15
CA PHE A 175 -8.00 20.55 -30.84
C PHE A 175 -8.59 19.36 -30.09
N ILE A 176 -8.23 18.12 -30.48
CA ILE A 176 -8.63 16.89 -29.76
C ILE A 176 -8.14 16.95 -28.31
N LEU A 177 -6.86 17.26 -28.10
CA LEU A 177 -6.26 17.38 -26.77
C LEU A 177 -7.01 18.40 -25.92
N LEU A 178 -7.23 19.61 -26.46
CA LEU A 178 -7.92 20.68 -25.73
C LEU A 178 -9.34 20.26 -25.34
N ILE A 179 -10.11 19.65 -26.25
CA ILE A 179 -11.46 19.18 -25.93
C ILE A 179 -11.43 18.19 -24.76
N HIS A 180 -10.59 17.17 -24.79
CA HIS A 180 -10.54 16.15 -23.73
C HIS A 180 -10.17 16.76 -22.37
N LEU A 181 -9.22 17.69 -22.35
CA LEU A 181 -8.87 18.44 -21.14
C LEU A 181 -10.07 19.25 -20.63
N PHE A 182 -10.78 19.99 -21.50
CA PHE A 182 -11.91 20.83 -21.09
C PHE A 182 -13.17 20.04 -20.68
N GLN A 183 -13.35 18.82 -21.16
CA GLN A 183 -14.53 18.00 -20.85
C GLN A 183 -14.68 17.75 -19.35
N TYR A 184 -13.62 17.33 -18.64
CA TYR A 184 -13.74 16.98 -17.22
C TYR A 184 -14.17 18.16 -16.33
N PRO A 185 -13.54 19.35 -16.37
CA PRO A 185 -14.01 20.52 -15.62
C PRO A 185 -15.45 20.92 -15.94
N LEU A 186 -15.88 20.74 -17.19
CA LEU A 186 -17.26 21.02 -17.61
C LEU A 186 -18.24 20.07 -16.92
N PHE A 187 -18.00 18.75 -17.01
CA PHE A 187 -18.84 17.75 -16.36
C PHE A 187 -18.80 17.85 -14.84
N LEU A 188 -17.63 18.16 -14.26
CA LEU A 188 -17.52 18.46 -12.85
C LEU A 188 -18.45 19.62 -12.47
N LYS A 189 -18.45 20.74 -13.19
CA LYS A 189 -19.36 21.87 -12.89
C LYS A 189 -20.84 21.51 -13.05
N ILE A 190 -21.18 20.59 -13.95
CA ILE A 190 -22.56 20.13 -14.17
C ILE A 190 -23.01 19.17 -13.07
N LEU A 191 -22.15 18.23 -12.68
CA LEU A 191 -22.46 17.12 -11.77
C LEU A 191 -22.14 17.42 -10.29
N ASN A 192 -21.21 18.34 -9.99
CA ASN A 192 -20.70 18.72 -8.66
C ASN A 192 -21.38 19.94 -8.01
N ARG A 193 -22.44 20.49 -8.61
CA ARG A 193 -23.38 21.42 -7.90
C ARG A 193 -23.97 20.72 -6.65
N PRO A 194 -24.63 21.39 -5.68
CA PRO A 194 -24.67 21.04 -4.22
C PRO A 194 -25.44 19.74 -3.87
N PHE A 195 -25.13 18.67 -4.59
CA PHE A 195 -25.85 17.42 -4.69
C PHE A 195 -24.93 16.23 -4.41
N LEU A 196 -23.60 16.40 -4.51
CA LEU A 196 -22.63 15.42 -4.02
C LEU A 196 -22.50 15.57 -2.50
N ARG A 197 -22.91 14.53 -1.79
CA ARG A 197 -22.80 14.46 -0.33
C ARG A 197 -21.43 13.89 0.05
N ASN A 198 -20.88 14.39 1.16
CA ASN A 198 -19.62 13.88 1.72
C ASN A 198 -19.72 12.41 2.16
N ARG A 199 -20.92 11.97 2.52
CA ARG A 199 -21.22 10.59 2.91
C ARG A 199 -22.58 10.23 2.31
N ASP A 200 -22.64 9.16 1.55
CA ASP A 200 -23.89 8.68 0.96
C ASP A 200 -23.82 7.17 0.69
N ALA A 201 -24.98 6.53 0.54
CA ALA A 201 -25.06 5.12 0.21
C ALA A 201 -24.46 4.83 -1.18
N LEU A 202 -23.83 3.66 -1.32
CA LEU A 202 -23.47 3.11 -2.62
C LEU A 202 -24.71 2.96 -3.49
N TYR A 203 -24.53 3.11 -4.80
CA TYR A 203 -25.59 3.07 -5.81
C TYR A 203 -26.68 4.15 -5.66
N SER A 204 -26.48 5.15 -4.79
CA SER A 204 -27.25 6.38 -4.86
C SER A 204 -26.95 7.14 -6.15
N TRP A 205 -27.81 8.09 -6.51
CA TRP A 205 -27.52 8.97 -7.63
C TRP A 205 -26.24 9.81 -7.41
N SER A 206 -25.91 10.13 -6.16
CA SER A 206 -24.63 10.78 -5.81
C SER A 206 -23.44 9.87 -6.11
N TYR A 207 -23.54 8.57 -5.78
CA TYR A 207 -22.54 7.58 -6.13
C TYR A 207 -22.34 7.48 -7.65
N TYR A 208 -23.40 7.38 -8.45
CA TYR A 208 -23.26 7.27 -9.91
C TYR A 208 -22.63 8.52 -10.55
N ARG A 209 -22.91 9.71 -10.00
CA ARG A 209 -22.22 10.94 -10.42
C ARG A 209 -20.73 10.88 -10.10
N LEU A 210 -20.37 10.46 -8.88
CA LEU A 210 -18.97 10.28 -8.47
C LEU A 210 -18.27 9.24 -9.35
N TRP A 211 -18.90 8.09 -9.58
CA TRP A 211 -18.41 7.05 -10.47
C TRP A 211 -18.16 7.60 -11.88
N PHE A 212 -19.12 8.32 -12.47
CA PHE A 212 -18.97 8.90 -13.81
C PHE A 212 -17.79 9.88 -13.87
N LEU A 213 -17.65 10.76 -12.88
CA LEU A 213 -16.53 11.70 -12.80
C LEU A 213 -15.18 10.98 -12.65
N ARG A 214 -15.10 9.95 -11.79
CA ARG A 214 -13.88 9.12 -11.63
C ARG A 214 -13.52 8.40 -12.93
N ARG A 215 -14.50 7.87 -13.66
CA ARG A 215 -14.27 7.24 -14.98
C ARG A 215 -13.76 8.25 -16.01
N GLN A 216 -14.38 9.43 -16.06
CA GLN A 216 -13.94 10.50 -16.95
C GLN A 216 -12.51 10.96 -16.63
N TRP A 217 -12.17 11.09 -15.34
CA TRP A 217 -10.81 11.38 -14.90
C TRP A 217 -9.82 10.31 -15.34
N SER A 218 -10.15 9.03 -15.13
CA SER A 218 -9.31 7.88 -15.52
C SER A 218 -8.99 7.88 -17.03
N LEU A 219 -9.99 8.18 -17.87
CA LEU A 219 -9.79 8.29 -19.31
C LEU A 219 -8.88 9.49 -19.68
N ASN A 220 -8.92 10.58 -18.92
CA ASN A 220 -8.10 11.76 -19.16
C ASN A 220 -6.64 11.64 -18.70
N LYS A 221 -6.30 10.65 -17.85
CA LYS A 221 -4.94 10.47 -17.30
C LYS A 221 -3.83 10.52 -18.36
N TYR A 222 -4.08 9.92 -19.53
CA TYR A 222 -3.14 9.96 -20.66
C TYR A 222 -2.73 11.39 -21.06
N TRP A 223 -3.71 12.29 -21.18
CA TRP A 223 -3.49 13.68 -21.56
C TRP A 223 -2.89 14.52 -20.43
N LEU A 224 -3.17 14.17 -19.17
CA LEU A 224 -2.65 14.88 -18.01
C LEU A 224 -1.15 14.66 -17.82
N GLY A 225 -0.61 13.50 -18.22
CA GLY A 225 0.81 13.19 -18.12
C GLY A 225 1.72 14.18 -18.84
N TYR A 226 1.24 14.83 -19.92
CA TYR A 226 1.99 15.87 -20.64
C TYR A 226 2.15 17.18 -19.86
N LEU A 227 1.30 17.40 -18.84
CA LEU A 227 1.28 18.63 -18.06
C LEU A 227 2.04 18.51 -16.73
N PHE A 228 2.48 17.32 -16.33
CA PHE A 228 3.15 17.08 -15.05
C PHE A 228 4.34 18.02 -14.83
N GLY A 229 4.49 18.49 -13.59
CA GLY A 229 5.54 19.44 -13.20
C GLY A 229 5.42 20.84 -13.83
N THR A 230 4.26 21.21 -14.39
CA THR A 230 4.05 22.53 -15.00
C THR A 230 2.99 23.34 -14.27
N ARG A 231 3.09 24.67 -14.37
CA ARG A 231 2.02 25.59 -13.89
C ARG A 231 0.69 25.39 -14.61
N PHE A 232 0.71 24.85 -15.83
CA PHE A 232 -0.50 24.54 -16.58
C PHE A 232 -1.29 23.42 -15.91
N TYR A 233 -0.62 22.45 -15.30
CA TYR A 233 -1.28 21.40 -14.54
C TYR A 233 -1.90 21.94 -13.25
N ASN A 234 -1.20 22.82 -12.53
CA ASN A 234 -1.76 23.49 -11.35
C ASN A 234 -3.00 24.30 -11.72
N MET A 235 -2.95 25.03 -12.84
CA MET A 235 -4.12 25.75 -13.39
C MET A 235 -5.26 24.78 -13.73
N TYR A 236 -4.97 23.65 -14.36
CA TYR A 236 -5.95 22.63 -14.69
C TYR A 236 -6.63 22.06 -13.44
N LEU A 237 -5.86 21.70 -12.42
CA LEU A 237 -6.40 21.20 -11.15
C LEU A 237 -7.25 22.25 -10.43
N ARG A 238 -6.87 23.53 -10.48
CA ARG A 238 -7.71 24.64 -9.97
C ARG A 238 -9.03 24.77 -10.73
N LEU A 239 -9.04 24.58 -12.06
CA LEU A 239 -10.29 24.52 -12.83
C LEU A 239 -11.17 23.33 -12.41
N CYS A 240 -10.53 22.26 -11.90
CA CYS A 240 -11.19 21.10 -11.30
C CYS A 240 -11.56 21.30 -9.81
N GLY A 241 -11.42 22.51 -9.26
CA GLY A 241 -11.81 22.85 -7.89
C GLY A 241 -10.72 22.66 -6.82
N ALA A 242 -9.54 22.15 -7.17
CA ALA A 242 -8.44 22.01 -6.23
C ALA A 242 -7.90 23.36 -5.75
N ARG A 243 -7.40 23.43 -4.52
CA ARG A 243 -6.74 24.62 -3.96
C ARG A 243 -5.22 24.44 -4.01
N ILE A 244 -4.64 24.77 -5.17
CA ILE A 244 -3.21 24.52 -5.42
C ILE A 244 -2.50 25.82 -5.73
N ASN A 245 -1.38 26.02 -5.04
CA ASN A 245 -0.50 27.16 -5.27
C ASN A 245 0.35 27.00 -6.54
N ASP A 246 0.79 28.13 -7.13
CA ASP A 246 1.49 28.14 -8.42
C ASP A 246 2.86 27.46 -8.42
N THR A 247 3.51 27.36 -7.26
CA THR A 247 4.87 26.82 -7.11
C THR A 247 4.91 25.34 -6.76
N ALA A 248 3.75 24.71 -6.53
CA ALA A 248 3.66 23.28 -6.28
C ALA A 248 4.06 22.50 -7.54
N GLN A 249 4.77 21.39 -7.35
CA GLN A 249 5.26 20.51 -8.40
C GLN A 249 4.54 19.16 -8.28
N ILE A 250 3.64 18.86 -9.21
CA ILE A 250 2.77 17.68 -9.13
C ILE A 250 3.02 16.78 -10.35
N TYR A 251 3.40 15.52 -10.09
CA TYR A 251 3.74 14.51 -11.09
C TYR A 251 2.82 13.28 -11.07
N THR A 252 1.65 13.38 -10.45
CA THR A 252 0.67 12.29 -10.38
C THR A 252 -0.66 12.67 -11.02
N SER A 253 -1.34 11.66 -11.58
CA SER A 253 -2.75 11.73 -11.99
C SER A 253 -3.64 10.77 -11.21
N GLU A 254 -3.08 10.06 -10.21
CA GLU A 254 -3.80 9.15 -9.33
C GLU A 254 -4.55 9.94 -8.24
N ILE A 255 -5.58 10.65 -8.69
CA ILE A 255 -6.39 11.57 -7.89
C ILE A 255 -7.85 11.14 -8.02
N ASP A 256 -8.49 10.76 -6.91
CA ASP A 256 -9.91 10.36 -6.93
C ASP A 256 -10.86 11.55 -7.10
N ALA A 257 -10.58 12.65 -6.38
CA ALA A 257 -11.45 13.82 -6.31
C ALA A 257 -10.62 15.12 -6.21
N PRO A 258 -10.25 15.74 -7.36
CA PRO A 258 -9.41 16.94 -7.38
C PRO A 258 -9.94 18.11 -6.54
N TRP A 259 -11.26 18.25 -6.42
CA TRP A 259 -11.90 19.34 -5.67
C TRP A 259 -11.78 19.24 -4.14
N LEU A 260 -11.23 18.14 -3.63
CA LEU A 260 -10.99 17.90 -2.20
C LEU A 260 -9.51 18.02 -1.82
N ILE A 261 -8.67 18.48 -2.74
CA ILE A 261 -7.22 18.57 -2.56
C ILE A 261 -6.79 20.02 -2.36
N GLU A 262 -5.96 20.22 -1.34
CA GLU A 262 -5.26 21.46 -1.05
C GLU A 262 -3.76 21.22 -0.97
N VAL A 263 -2.96 22.02 -1.69
CA VAL A 263 -1.50 21.89 -1.75
C VAL A 263 -0.83 23.26 -1.58
N GLY A 264 0.05 23.34 -0.58
CA GLY A 264 0.85 24.50 -0.22
C GLY A 264 1.92 24.89 -1.24
N ASN A 265 2.66 25.96 -0.94
CA ASN A 265 3.72 26.47 -1.81
C ASN A 265 4.96 25.57 -1.76
N PHE A 266 5.69 25.46 -2.88
CA PHE A 266 6.96 24.74 -2.96
C PHE A 266 6.91 23.27 -2.52
N SER A 267 5.72 22.66 -2.56
CA SER A 267 5.56 21.24 -2.25
C SER A 267 5.73 20.41 -3.51
N TYR A 268 6.40 19.27 -3.38
CA TYR A 268 6.63 18.28 -4.42
C TYR A 268 5.77 17.04 -4.16
N ILE A 269 5.04 16.62 -5.19
CA ILE A 269 4.29 15.37 -5.22
C ILE A 269 4.84 14.53 -6.38
N GLY A 270 5.48 13.43 -6.03
CA GLY A 270 6.15 12.52 -6.95
C GLY A 270 5.22 11.74 -7.86
N GLU A 271 5.85 10.92 -8.70
CA GLU A 271 5.17 10.07 -9.68
C GLU A 271 4.37 8.97 -8.98
N GLU A 272 3.22 8.60 -9.56
CA GLU A 272 2.36 7.52 -9.08
C GLU A 272 1.92 7.64 -7.60
N VAL A 273 2.04 8.83 -7.00
CA VAL A 273 1.49 9.12 -5.66
C VAL A 273 -0.03 9.08 -5.74
N VAL A 274 -0.66 8.24 -4.92
CA VAL A 274 -2.12 8.10 -4.90
C VAL A 274 -2.72 9.04 -3.86
N LEU A 275 -3.54 9.99 -4.31
CA LEU A 275 -4.32 10.90 -3.47
C LEU A 275 -5.75 10.35 -3.37
N SER A 276 -5.98 9.48 -2.38
CA SER A 276 -7.24 8.78 -2.21
C SER A 276 -8.18 9.53 -1.26
N SER A 277 -9.01 10.39 -1.85
CA SER A 277 -10.05 11.14 -1.16
C SER A 277 -11.35 10.35 -0.96
N VAL A 278 -11.44 9.13 -1.50
CA VAL A 278 -12.64 8.29 -1.43
C VAL A 278 -12.32 7.06 -0.62
N SER A 279 -13.12 6.80 0.41
CA SER A 279 -13.07 5.56 1.17
C SER A 279 -14.40 4.82 1.05
N TYR A 280 -14.32 3.49 1.03
CA TYR A 280 -15.47 2.61 0.99
C TYR A 280 -15.55 1.87 2.31
N HIS A 281 -16.72 1.93 2.95
CA HIS A 281 -17.02 1.21 4.18
C HIS A 281 -18.38 0.55 3.99
N ASP A 282 -18.41 -0.77 3.94
CA ASP A 282 -19.62 -1.58 3.74
C ASP A 282 -20.44 -1.12 2.51
N TYR A 283 -21.54 -0.42 2.75
CA TYR A 283 -22.50 0.08 1.76
C TYR A 283 -22.47 1.60 1.60
N ILE A 284 -21.46 2.28 2.14
CA ILE A 284 -21.32 3.74 2.11
C ILE A 284 -20.00 4.11 1.45
N TYR A 285 -19.99 5.20 0.69
CA TYR A 285 -18.76 5.89 0.34
C TYR A 285 -18.63 7.16 1.18
N ASP A 286 -17.42 7.43 1.63
CA ASP A 286 -17.06 8.66 2.32
C ASP A 286 -16.03 9.44 1.51
N LEU A 287 -16.20 10.77 1.48
CA LEU A 287 -15.30 11.72 0.86
C LEU A 287 -14.49 12.45 1.93
N HIS A 288 -13.21 12.60 1.67
CA HIS A 288 -12.24 13.15 2.60
C HIS A 288 -11.36 14.19 1.91
N GLU A 289 -11.11 15.29 2.63
CA GLU A 289 -10.17 16.31 2.20
C GLU A 289 -8.74 15.84 2.46
N ILE A 290 -7.83 16.23 1.57
CA ILE A 290 -6.39 16.01 1.68
C ILE A 290 -5.73 17.39 1.67
N HIS A 291 -5.16 17.77 2.80
CA HIS A 291 -4.41 19.02 2.95
C HIS A 291 -2.92 18.71 3.04
N ILE A 292 -2.15 19.31 2.12
CA ILE A 292 -0.70 19.21 2.07
C ILE A 292 -0.15 20.61 2.29
N GLY A 293 0.61 20.80 3.37
CA GLY A 293 1.31 22.05 3.70
C GLY A 293 2.34 22.48 2.65
N SER A 294 3.02 23.59 2.92
CA SER A 294 4.10 24.13 2.09
C SER A 294 5.43 23.42 2.37
N HIS A 295 6.34 23.40 1.40
CA HIS A 295 7.64 22.72 1.53
C HIS A 295 7.54 21.24 1.89
N CYS A 296 6.46 20.57 1.50
CA CYS A 296 6.32 19.13 1.68
C CYS A 296 6.94 18.40 0.48
N SER A 297 7.62 17.28 0.72
CA SER A 297 8.10 16.41 -0.35
C SER A 297 7.51 15.02 -0.16
N ILE A 298 6.68 14.60 -1.11
CA ILE A 298 6.01 13.31 -1.12
C ILE A 298 6.58 12.49 -2.27
N GLU A 299 7.32 11.46 -1.93
CA GLU A 299 8.07 10.66 -2.88
C GLU A 299 7.21 9.59 -3.59
N THR A 300 7.75 9.08 -4.70
CA THR A 300 7.09 8.19 -5.66
C THR A 300 6.35 7.01 -5.03
N ARG A 301 5.18 6.66 -5.59
CA ARG A 301 4.30 5.54 -5.15
C ARG A 301 3.85 5.58 -3.68
N SER A 302 3.89 6.73 -3.03
CA SER A 302 3.27 6.90 -1.71
C SER A 302 1.76 7.02 -1.82
N VAL A 303 1.03 6.65 -0.76
CA VAL A 303 -0.45 6.70 -0.74
C VAL A 303 -0.91 7.58 0.41
N LEU A 304 -1.64 8.65 0.10
CA LEU A 304 -2.32 9.50 1.07
C LEU A 304 -3.80 9.13 1.07
N HIS A 305 -4.33 8.68 2.21
CA HIS A 305 -5.70 8.21 2.33
C HIS A 305 -6.36 8.58 3.67
N ASP A 306 -7.68 8.42 3.76
CA ASP A 306 -8.44 8.48 5.02
C ASP A 306 -8.17 9.75 5.87
N ARG A 307 -8.39 10.92 5.25
CA ARG A 307 -8.21 12.29 5.82
C ARG A 307 -6.78 12.60 6.22
N VAL A 308 -6.04 13.22 5.31
CA VAL A 308 -4.65 13.64 5.55
C VAL A 308 -4.60 15.15 5.77
N ASP A 309 -3.96 15.56 6.87
CA ASP A 309 -3.64 16.96 7.16
C ASP A 309 -2.15 17.07 7.49
N MET A 310 -1.34 17.45 6.50
CA MET A 310 0.10 17.62 6.64
C MET A 310 0.45 19.08 6.86
N HIS A 311 1.17 19.35 7.95
CA HIS A 311 1.79 20.66 8.16
C HIS A 311 2.95 20.92 7.19
N ASP A 312 3.45 22.14 7.19
CA ASP A 312 4.59 22.55 6.37
C ASP A 312 5.86 21.77 6.71
N GLY A 313 6.70 21.47 5.71
CA GLY A 313 8.01 20.87 5.92
C GLY A 313 8.00 19.37 6.24
N VAL A 314 7.04 18.62 5.70
CA VAL A 314 6.98 17.17 5.87
C VAL A 314 7.64 16.45 4.70
N PHE A 315 8.46 15.44 5.00
CA PHE A 315 9.02 14.51 4.02
C PHE A 315 8.34 13.14 4.18
N ILE A 316 7.84 12.59 3.06
CA ILE A 316 7.31 11.22 2.99
C ILE A 316 8.20 10.44 2.02
N ALA A 317 8.82 9.38 2.53
CA ALA A 317 9.65 8.47 1.74
C ALA A 317 8.80 7.63 0.75
N PRO A 318 9.39 7.09 -0.33
CA PRO A 318 8.64 6.31 -1.32
C PRO A 318 7.95 5.08 -0.72
N LEU A 319 6.90 4.59 -1.39
CA LEU A 319 6.11 3.43 -0.96
C LEU A 319 5.57 3.52 0.48
N THR A 320 5.27 4.73 0.95
CA THR A 320 4.73 4.93 2.31
C THR A 320 3.22 5.22 2.24
N ALA A 321 2.44 4.54 3.08
CA ALA A 321 1.02 4.84 3.30
C ALA A 321 0.84 5.83 4.45
N VAL A 322 -0.01 6.83 4.26
CA VAL A 322 -0.15 7.97 5.16
C VAL A 322 -1.62 8.32 5.40
N THR A 323 -1.98 8.49 6.67
CA THR A 323 -3.32 8.89 7.14
C THR A 323 -3.23 9.85 8.32
N GLY A 324 -4.27 10.67 8.52
CA GLY A 324 -4.39 11.52 9.69
C GLY A 324 -3.52 12.77 9.64
N ARG A 325 -3.22 13.34 10.82
CA ARG A 325 -2.50 14.60 10.94
C ARG A 325 -1.00 14.37 11.11
N ILE A 326 -0.20 15.00 10.26
CA ILE A 326 1.27 14.89 10.30
C ILE A 326 1.87 16.23 10.66
N LEU A 327 2.66 16.23 11.72
CA LEU A 327 3.43 17.38 12.14
C LEU A 327 4.71 17.47 11.31
N GLY A 328 4.95 18.64 10.74
CA GLY A 328 6.15 18.94 9.98
C GLY A 328 7.23 19.62 10.80
N ILE A 329 8.38 19.81 10.17
CA ILE A 329 9.53 20.48 10.76
C ILE A 329 9.44 21.97 10.41
N ASN A 330 9.82 22.85 11.34
CA ASN A 330 9.99 24.26 11.01
C ASN A 330 11.09 24.41 9.95
N VAL A 331 10.69 24.71 8.72
CA VAL A 331 11.61 24.97 7.62
C VAL A 331 12.06 26.43 7.71
N ASP A 332 13.38 26.66 7.76
CA ASP A 332 13.91 28.00 7.58
C ASP A 332 13.57 28.49 6.17
N ASN A 333 12.84 29.61 6.08
CA ASN A 333 12.32 30.25 4.85
C ASN A 333 13.40 30.70 3.83
N LYS A 334 14.63 30.20 3.90
CA LYS A 334 15.79 30.79 3.21
C LYS A 334 16.10 30.25 1.82
N ILE A 335 15.29 29.37 1.24
CA ILE A 335 15.55 28.89 -0.13
C ILE A 335 14.28 28.94 -0.96
N SER A 336 14.05 30.10 -1.57
CA SER A 336 13.13 30.27 -2.69
C SER A 336 13.96 30.49 -3.96
N SER A 337 14.24 29.44 -4.72
CA SER A 337 14.61 29.65 -6.12
C SER A 337 13.34 30.08 -6.86
N GLU A 338 13.26 31.35 -7.23
CA GLU A 338 12.12 31.91 -7.96
C GLU A 338 11.92 31.15 -9.27
N TYR A 339 10.71 30.62 -9.46
CA TYR A 339 10.31 30.01 -10.72
C TYR A 339 9.99 31.11 -11.72
N HIS A 340 10.81 31.25 -12.76
CA HIS A 340 10.71 32.34 -13.72
C HIS A 340 9.72 32.02 -14.85
N LEU A 341 9.15 33.07 -15.46
CA LEU A 341 8.28 32.94 -16.63
C LEU A 341 8.97 32.19 -17.79
N SER A 342 10.28 32.33 -17.93
CA SER A 342 11.09 31.63 -18.94
C SER A 342 11.00 30.11 -18.82
N HIS A 343 10.89 29.57 -17.60
CA HIS A 343 10.71 28.14 -17.37
C HIS A 343 9.35 27.67 -17.90
N SER A 344 8.26 28.39 -17.60
CA SER A 344 6.93 28.09 -18.15
C SER A 344 6.89 28.16 -19.68
N ILE A 345 7.56 29.16 -20.27
CA ILE A 345 7.64 29.32 -21.73
C ILE A 345 8.37 28.13 -22.34
N PHE A 346 9.49 27.70 -21.75
CA PHE A 346 10.23 26.53 -22.19
C PHE A 346 9.35 25.28 -22.11
N GLN A 347 8.68 25.04 -20.98
CA GLN A 347 7.80 23.88 -20.83
C GLN A 347 6.68 23.86 -21.88
N PHE A 348 6.02 25.02 -22.10
CA PHE A 348 5.00 25.17 -23.12
C PHE A 348 5.51 24.87 -24.52
N MET A 349 6.68 25.42 -24.89
CA MET A 349 7.31 25.16 -26.19
C MET A 349 7.65 23.69 -26.38
N MET A 350 8.15 23.01 -25.34
CA MET A 350 8.46 21.58 -25.43
C MET A 350 7.19 20.72 -25.57
N ILE A 351 6.13 21.02 -24.82
CA ILE A 351 4.83 20.33 -24.98
C ILE A 351 4.29 20.54 -26.40
N LEU A 352 4.31 21.78 -26.90
CA LEU A 352 3.87 22.09 -28.26
C LEU A 352 4.70 21.35 -29.31
N SER A 353 6.02 21.25 -29.10
CA SER A 353 6.91 20.50 -29.99
C SER A 353 6.58 19.01 -30.01
N MET A 354 6.24 18.40 -28.88
CA MET A 354 5.80 17.00 -28.84
C MET A 354 4.51 16.82 -29.65
N ILE A 355 3.54 17.72 -29.51
CA ILE A 355 2.30 17.69 -30.30
C ILE A 355 2.61 17.82 -31.80
N CYS A 356 3.51 18.72 -32.19
CA CYS A 356 3.96 18.85 -33.58
C CYS A 356 4.60 17.57 -34.12
N ILE A 357 5.47 16.92 -33.33
CA ILE A 357 6.14 15.67 -33.72
C ILE A 357 5.10 14.56 -33.93
N HIS A 358 4.20 14.36 -32.97
CA HIS A 358 3.11 13.38 -33.11
C HIS A 358 2.24 13.68 -34.33
N SER A 359 1.99 14.98 -34.57
CA SER A 359 1.23 15.44 -35.72
C SER A 359 1.91 15.11 -37.04
N PHE A 360 3.22 15.31 -37.13
CA PHE A 360 3.99 15.01 -38.33
C PHE A 360 4.02 13.50 -38.61
N ILE A 361 4.21 12.67 -37.58
CA ILE A 361 4.28 11.21 -37.72
C ILE A 361 2.92 10.63 -38.16
N LEU A 362 1.82 11.14 -37.61
CA LEU A 362 0.46 10.65 -37.89
C LEU A 362 -0.18 11.22 -39.15
N GLN A 363 0.52 12.09 -39.91
CA GLN A 363 -0.02 12.72 -41.12
C GLN A 363 -0.34 11.72 -42.25
N TRP A 364 0.16 10.49 -42.14
CA TRP A 364 -0.04 9.45 -43.15
C TRP A 364 -1.48 8.90 -43.03
N SER A 365 -2.16 8.83 -44.17
CA SER A 365 -3.62 8.98 -44.36
C SER A 365 -4.53 8.10 -43.51
N TRP A 366 -5.51 8.73 -42.85
CA TRP A 366 -6.59 8.11 -42.05
C TRP A 366 -7.80 7.63 -42.89
N SER A 367 -7.66 7.52 -44.22
CA SER A 367 -8.79 7.42 -45.14
C SER A 367 -9.48 6.05 -45.19
N ALA A 368 -8.87 4.98 -44.67
CA ALA A 368 -9.51 3.66 -44.55
C ALA A 368 -8.94 2.83 -43.38
N LEU A 369 -9.79 2.05 -42.70
CA LEU A 369 -9.43 1.26 -41.51
C LEU A 369 -8.14 0.41 -41.64
N PRO A 370 -7.87 -0.34 -42.74
CA PRO A 370 -6.62 -1.09 -42.85
C PRO A 370 -5.37 -0.20 -42.92
N TYR A 371 -5.49 1.00 -43.49
CA TYR A 371 -4.39 1.98 -43.49
C TYR A 371 -4.10 2.50 -42.08
N LEU A 372 -5.09 2.54 -41.18
CA LEU A 372 -4.90 2.98 -39.80
C LEU A 372 -3.92 2.07 -39.05
N SER A 373 -4.03 0.75 -39.22
CA SER A 373 -3.11 -0.22 -38.59
C SER A 373 -1.66 -0.05 -39.05
N VAL A 374 -1.46 0.13 -40.35
CA VAL A 374 -0.14 0.39 -40.93
C VAL A 374 0.41 1.73 -40.46
N CYS A 375 -0.43 2.77 -40.39
CA CYS A 375 -0.03 4.07 -39.87
C CYS A 375 0.33 4.01 -38.37
N TRP A 376 -0.40 3.22 -37.58
CA TRP A 376 -0.10 3.00 -36.17
C TRP A 376 1.25 2.29 -35.99
N PHE A 377 1.49 1.24 -36.76
CA PHE A 377 2.78 0.53 -36.76
C PHE A 377 3.96 1.45 -37.13
N ILE A 378 3.80 2.24 -38.20
CA ILE A 378 4.80 3.24 -38.61
C ILE A 378 4.99 4.28 -37.49
N TRP A 379 3.91 4.72 -36.84
CA TRP A 379 3.96 5.65 -35.73
C TRP A 379 4.73 5.07 -34.53
N SER A 380 4.49 3.80 -34.17
CA SER A 380 5.24 3.12 -33.10
C SER A 380 6.73 3.08 -33.41
N ILE A 381 7.14 2.70 -34.63
CA ILE A 381 8.55 2.59 -35.02
C ILE A 381 9.22 3.97 -35.03
N VAL A 382 8.63 4.92 -35.75
CA VAL A 382 9.19 6.27 -35.89
C VAL A 382 9.19 6.98 -34.55
N GLY A 383 8.12 6.86 -33.76
CA GLY A 383 8.01 7.42 -32.42
C GLY A 383 9.08 6.87 -31.47
N THR A 384 9.32 5.55 -31.50
CA THR A 384 10.39 4.91 -30.73
C THR A 384 11.76 5.45 -31.14
N ALA A 385 12.07 5.51 -32.43
CA ALA A 385 13.33 6.04 -32.92
C ALA A 385 13.54 7.52 -32.52
N VAL A 386 12.51 8.36 -32.70
CA VAL A 386 12.56 9.78 -32.32
C VAL A 386 12.77 9.94 -30.82
N SER A 387 12.05 9.17 -29.99
CA SER A 387 12.20 9.24 -28.52
C SER A 387 13.63 8.89 -28.08
N LEU A 388 14.23 7.85 -28.64
CA LEU A 388 15.61 7.44 -28.32
C LEU A 388 16.63 8.50 -28.76
N LEU A 389 16.43 9.12 -29.93
CA LEU A 389 17.26 10.24 -30.40
C LEU A 389 17.15 11.47 -29.48
N LEU A 390 15.93 11.81 -29.06
CA LEU A 390 15.69 12.92 -28.12
C LEU A 390 16.36 12.67 -26.77
N LEU A 391 16.22 11.45 -26.23
CA LEU A 391 16.87 11.06 -24.98
C LEU A 391 18.40 11.16 -25.06
N ARG A 392 19.00 10.71 -26.17
CA ARG A 392 20.45 10.74 -26.35
C ARG A 392 21.00 12.15 -26.58
N PHE A 393 20.41 12.92 -27.49
CA PHE A 393 21.02 14.15 -28.00
C PHE A 393 20.45 15.43 -27.39
N VAL A 394 19.15 15.45 -27.03
CA VAL A 394 18.50 16.66 -26.49
C VAL A 394 18.56 16.67 -24.96
N VAL A 395 18.08 15.60 -24.34
CA VAL A 395 18.08 15.41 -22.88
C VAL A 395 19.51 15.19 -22.39
N GLY A 396 20.21 14.20 -22.94
CA GLY A 396 21.62 13.87 -22.64
C GLY A 396 21.86 13.30 -21.22
N ASN A 397 23.14 13.23 -20.84
CA ASN A 397 23.60 12.57 -19.61
C ASN A 397 23.50 13.48 -18.37
N VAL A 398 23.46 12.84 -17.20
CA VAL A 398 23.47 13.51 -15.88
C VAL A 398 24.76 13.19 -15.13
N GLU A 399 25.34 14.17 -14.47
CA GLU A 399 26.56 13.99 -13.65
C GLU A 399 26.25 13.22 -12.37
N GLU A 400 27.23 12.48 -11.86
CA GLU A 400 27.15 11.90 -10.51
C GLU A 400 27.13 13.02 -9.47
N ASN A 401 26.35 12.87 -8.39
CA ASN A 401 26.18 13.88 -7.34
C ASN A 401 25.54 15.19 -7.82
N PHE A 402 24.67 15.10 -8.82
CA PHE A 402 23.86 16.23 -9.26
C PHE A 402 23.05 16.78 -8.07
N SER A 403 23.26 18.06 -7.74
CA SER A 403 22.50 18.76 -6.69
C SER A 403 22.10 20.14 -7.18
N HIS A 404 20.86 20.25 -7.65
CA HIS A 404 20.30 21.51 -8.14
C HIS A 404 18.85 21.66 -7.69
N SER A 405 18.37 22.90 -7.58
CA SER A 405 16.93 23.13 -7.34
C SER A 405 16.08 22.48 -8.43
N TYR A 406 14.90 21.96 -8.06
CA TYR A 406 13.92 21.45 -9.03
C TYR A 406 13.38 22.56 -9.97
N ASN A 407 13.58 23.84 -9.64
CA ASN A 407 13.25 24.98 -10.51
C ASN A 407 14.41 25.39 -11.44
N SER A 408 15.50 24.63 -11.46
CA SER A 408 16.69 24.98 -12.23
C SER A 408 16.62 24.50 -13.69
N TRP A 409 17.35 25.18 -14.57
CA TRP A 409 17.51 24.75 -15.97
C TRP A 409 18.10 23.34 -16.13
N PRO A 410 19.13 22.93 -15.35
CA PRO A 410 19.61 21.56 -15.35
C PRO A 410 18.51 20.54 -15.03
N PHE A 411 17.70 20.78 -14.00
CA PHE A 411 16.59 19.88 -13.66
C PHE A 411 15.55 19.81 -14.79
N LEU A 412 15.11 20.97 -15.28
CA LEU A 412 14.09 21.04 -16.34
C LEU A 412 14.54 20.30 -17.62
N ARG A 413 15.80 20.43 -18.00
CA ARG A 413 16.34 19.77 -19.19
C ARG A 413 16.60 18.27 -18.98
N ARG A 414 17.15 17.88 -17.83
CA ARG A 414 17.64 16.50 -17.62
C ARG A 414 16.58 15.55 -17.09
N PHE A 415 15.65 16.05 -16.26
CA PHE A 415 14.63 15.22 -15.61
C PHE A 415 13.22 15.52 -16.13
N TRP A 416 12.77 16.78 -16.10
CA TRP A 416 11.41 17.11 -16.55
C TRP A 416 11.21 16.83 -18.05
N LEU A 417 12.14 17.27 -18.91
CA LEU A 417 12.04 17.00 -20.35
C LEU A 417 12.19 15.50 -20.66
N ARG A 418 13.04 14.79 -19.92
CA ARG A 418 13.16 13.32 -20.01
C ARG A 418 11.81 12.67 -19.74
N HIS A 419 11.20 13.02 -18.62
CA HIS A 419 9.88 12.54 -18.23
C HIS A 419 8.84 12.85 -19.32
N LEU A 420 8.81 14.09 -19.85
CA LEU A 420 7.92 14.47 -20.95
C LEU A 420 8.10 13.57 -22.18
N VAL A 421 9.35 13.32 -22.61
CA VAL A 421 9.64 12.48 -23.78
C VAL A 421 9.20 11.03 -23.54
N ILE A 422 9.51 10.46 -22.37
CA ILE A 422 9.15 9.08 -22.02
C ILE A 422 7.64 8.92 -21.96
N HIS A 423 6.93 9.80 -21.25
CA HIS A 423 5.47 9.74 -21.19
C HIS A 423 4.82 9.96 -22.55
N SER A 424 5.36 10.87 -23.37
CA SER A 424 4.81 11.14 -24.71
C SER A 424 4.89 9.93 -25.63
N PHE A 425 5.96 9.14 -25.55
CA PHE A 425 6.23 8.00 -26.41
C PHE A 425 6.13 6.64 -25.70
N SER A 426 5.63 6.59 -24.47
CA SER A 426 5.51 5.35 -23.68
C SER A 426 4.75 4.24 -24.41
N PRO A 427 3.61 4.51 -25.09
CA PRO A 427 2.94 3.48 -25.89
C PRO A 427 3.80 2.96 -27.05
N CYS A 428 4.58 3.82 -27.73
CA CYS A 428 5.49 3.40 -28.80
C CYS A 428 6.62 2.52 -28.25
N LEU A 429 7.25 2.99 -27.16
CA LEU A 429 8.38 2.34 -26.51
C LEU A 429 8.00 0.95 -26.01
N SER A 430 6.91 0.84 -25.25
CA SER A 430 6.42 -0.45 -24.73
C SER A 430 6.03 -1.42 -25.84
N SER A 431 5.32 -0.94 -26.88
CA SER A 431 4.88 -1.80 -28.00
C SER A 431 6.05 -2.50 -28.70
N ILE A 432 7.16 -1.78 -28.88
CA ILE A 432 8.30 -2.28 -29.64
C ILE A 432 9.35 -2.95 -28.75
N LEU A 433 9.72 -2.34 -27.64
CA LEU A 433 10.91 -2.73 -26.89
C LEU A 433 10.64 -3.82 -25.86
N ASP A 434 9.44 -3.91 -25.29
CA ASP A 434 9.07 -5.01 -24.41
C ASP A 434 8.96 -6.33 -25.21
N GLY A 435 8.74 -6.26 -26.53
CA GLY A 435 8.74 -7.40 -27.44
C GLY A 435 10.13 -7.79 -27.98
N LEU A 436 11.15 -6.95 -27.87
CA LEU A 436 12.47 -7.11 -28.53
C LEU A 436 13.63 -7.17 -27.52
N ASN A 437 13.50 -8.05 -26.52
CA ASN A 437 14.44 -8.18 -25.41
C ASN A 437 15.90 -8.43 -25.82
N PHE A 438 16.16 -8.97 -27.02
CA PHE A 438 17.52 -9.18 -27.51
C PHE A 438 18.24 -7.88 -27.93
N ILE A 439 17.51 -6.83 -28.33
CA ILE A 439 18.10 -5.54 -28.76
C ILE A 439 18.27 -4.59 -27.57
N THR A 440 17.41 -4.72 -26.57
CA THR A 440 17.34 -3.88 -25.37
C THR A 440 18.71 -3.55 -24.75
N PRO A 441 19.63 -4.51 -24.47
CA PRO A 441 20.96 -4.21 -23.93
C PRO A 441 21.80 -3.29 -24.83
N SER A 442 21.69 -3.44 -26.15
CA SER A 442 22.43 -2.63 -27.12
C SER A 442 21.93 -1.19 -27.15
N ILE A 443 20.62 -0.98 -27.03
CA ILE A 443 20.03 0.36 -26.96
C ILE A 443 20.46 1.07 -25.67
N LEU A 444 20.41 0.37 -24.53
CA LEU A 444 20.83 0.95 -23.25
C LEU A 444 22.32 1.33 -23.25
N ARG A 445 23.19 0.49 -23.81
CA ARG A 445 24.62 0.85 -24.00
C ARG A 445 24.80 2.07 -24.87
N TRP A 446 24.05 2.16 -25.97
CA TRP A 446 24.10 3.33 -26.84
C TRP A 446 23.60 4.61 -26.14
N LEU A 447 22.60 4.49 -25.27
CA LEU A 447 22.13 5.59 -24.43
C LEU A 447 23.13 5.97 -23.32
N GLY A 448 24.01 5.05 -22.90
CA GLY A 448 25.14 5.32 -22.01
C GLY A 448 25.27 4.37 -20.82
N ALA A 449 24.40 3.35 -20.69
CA ALA A 449 24.48 2.37 -19.61
C ALA A 449 25.68 1.44 -19.77
N THR A 450 26.25 1.00 -18.65
CA THR A 450 27.32 0.01 -18.62
C THR A 450 26.69 -1.37 -18.43
N ILE A 451 26.65 -2.15 -19.52
CA ILE A 451 26.08 -3.49 -19.53
C ILE A 451 27.13 -4.50 -19.97
N GLU A 452 27.42 -5.48 -19.12
CA GLU A 452 28.46 -6.48 -19.34
C GLU A 452 28.15 -7.42 -20.52
N ASN A 453 26.95 -8.02 -20.54
CA ASN A 453 26.55 -9.03 -21.52
C ASN A 453 25.10 -8.83 -22.00
N ASN A 454 24.71 -9.51 -23.08
CA ASN A 454 23.33 -9.48 -23.60
C ASN A 454 22.37 -10.44 -22.88
N ASN A 455 22.88 -11.24 -21.94
CA ASN A 455 22.08 -12.20 -21.17
C ASN A 455 21.38 -11.51 -19.99
N ILE A 456 20.55 -10.51 -20.27
CA ILE A 456 19.71 -9.85 -19.27
C ILE A 456 18.26 -10.08 -19.67
N GLU A 457 17.44 -10.46 -18.69
CA GLU A 457 16.00 -10.63 -18.89
C GLU A 457 15.29 -9.43 -18.29
N ILE A 458 14.82 -8.56 -19.18
CA ILE A 458 14.06 -7.37 -18.82
C ILE A 458 12.62 -7.62 -19.25
N VAL A 459 11.69 -7.53 -18.30
CA VAL A 459 10.26 -7.62 -18.58
C VAL A 459 9.73 -6.29 -19.11
N ASP A 460 9.99 -5.17 -18.41
CA ASP A 460 9.52 -3.84 -18.81
C ASP A 460 10.69 -2.91 -19.15
N PHE A 461 10.71 -2.37 -20.36
CA PHE A 461 11.78 -1.48 -20.81
C PHE A 461 11.60 -0.04 -20.33
N VAL A 462 10.38 0.46 -20.34
CA VAL A 462 10.07 1.87 -20.04
C VAL A 462 10.59 2.32 -18.67
N PRO A 463 10.46 1.54 -17.57
CA PRO A 463 10.98 1.95 -16.27
C PRO A 463 12.51 2.14 -16.24
N LEU A 464 13.27 1.40 -17.06
CA LEU A 464 14.73 1.59 -17.14
C LEU A 464 15.12 2.93 -17.78
N LEU A 465 14.22 3.53 -18.56
CA LEU A 465 14.41 4.86 -19.11
C LEU A 465 14.05 5.97 -18.12
N SER A 466 13.39 5.71 -16.99
CA SER A 466 13.15 6.76 -15.99
C SER A 466 14.49 7.31 -15.47
N ILE A 467 15.48 6.43 -15.31
CA ILE A 467 16.85 6.78 -14.92
C ILE A 467 17.69 7.20 -16.12
N PRO A 468 18.47 8.30 -16.00
CA PRO A 468 19.57 8.60 -16.91
C PRO A 468 20.45 7.38 -17.16
N SER A 469 20.43 6.82 -18.36
CA SER A 469 21.05 5.51 -18.64
C SER A 469 22.53 5.48 -18.30
N ASN A 470 23.24 6.62 -18.31
CA ASN A 470 24.63 6.73 -17.88
C ASN A 470 24.88 6.49 -16.38
N LEU A 471 23.82 6.48 -15.57
CA LEU A 471 23.83 6.17 -14.14
C LEU A 471 23.41 4.72 -13.86
N LEU A 472 23.23 3.89 -14.89
CA LEU A 472 22.78 2.51 -14.76
C LEU A 472 23.91 1.55 -15.14
N THR A 473 24.23 0.63 -14.23
CA THR A 473 25.17 -0.47 -14.46
C THR A 473 24.46 -1.79 -14.20
N ILE A 474 24.43 -2.68 -15.20
CA ILE A 474 23.81 -4.00 -15.08
C ILE A 474 24.79 -5.06 -15.55
N ASN A 475 25.13 -5.99 -14.67
CA ASN A 475 26.02 -7.11 -15.00
C ASN A 475 25.25 -8.32 -15.55
N SER A 476 25.97 -9.41 -15.81
CA SER A 476 25.42 -10.60 -16.49
C SER A 476 24.33 -11.34 -15.68
N ASN A 477 23.34 -11.90 -16.37
CA ASN A 477 22.30 -12.78 -15.81
C ASN A 477 21.36 -12.13 -14.77
N VAL A 478 21.18 -10.82 -14.83
CA VAL A 478 20.17 -10.11 -14.04
C VAL A 478 18.78 -10.36 -14.64
N THR A 479 17.81 -10.62 -13.76
CA THR A 479 16.41 -10.79 -14.13
C THR A 479 15.59 -9.71 -13.43
N THR A 480 14.82 -8.95 -14.21
CA THR A 480 13.93 -7.91 -13.70
C THR A 480 12.50 -8.26 -14.04
N THR A 481 11.59 -8.21 -13.06
CA THR A 481 10.17 -8.49 -13.29
C THR A 481 9.36 -7.22 -13.63
N SER A 482 8.03 -7.29 -13.57
CA SER A 482 7.14 -6.22 -13.99
C SER A 482 7.04 -5.08 -12.98
N GLU A 483 6.87 -3.87 -13.51
CA GLU A 483 6.55 -2.62 -12.80
C GLU A 483 7.59 -2.19 -11.74
N ILE A 484 8.86 -2.51 -11.96
CA ILE A 484 9.95 -2.02 -11.10
C ILE A 484 10.06 -0.50 -11.18
N CYS A 485 10.15 0.15 -10.02
CA CYS A 485 10.30 1.60 -9.93
C CYS A 485 11.75 1.97 -9.66
N PHE A 486 12.33 2.69 -10.60
CA PHE A 486 13.67 3.22 -10.51
C PHE A 486 13.58 4.72 -10.22
N VAL A 487 14.06 5.15 -9.04
CA VAL A 487 13.98 6.55 -8.59
C VAL A 487 15.32 7.25 -8.86
N PRO A 488 15.42 8.10 -9.89
CA PRO A 488 16.68 8.70 -10.32
C PRO A 488 17.22 9.79 -9.39
N TYR A 489 16.36 10.42 -8.61
CA TYR A 489 16.70 11.54 -7.75
C TYR A 489 15.76 11.60 -6.56
N ASP A 490 16.22 12.29 -5.52
CA ASP A 490 15.46 12.57 -4.31
C ASP A 490 15.18 14.07 -4.24
N ILE A 491 13.98 14.47 -3.80
CA ILE A 491 13.67 15.88 -3.58
C ILE A 491 13.61 16.18 -2.09
N THR A 492 14.54 17.02 -1.67
CA THR A 492 14.60 17.51 -0.29
C THR A 492 13.47 18.50 0.00
N ILE A 493 13.11 18.64 1.28
CA ILE A 493 12.17 19.67 1.79
C ILE A 493 12.57 21.10 1.33
N ASN A 494 13.86 21.33 1.14
CA ASN A 494 14.41 22.60 0.67
C ASN A 494 14.29 22.81 -0.85
N GLY A 495 13.68 21.87 -1.56
CA GLY A 495 13.47 21.94 -3.01
C GLY A 495 14.72 21.67 -3.86
N GLN A 496 15.73 21.01 -3.30
CA GLN A 496 16.87 20.52 -4.06
C GLN A 496 16.61 19.09 -4.53
N CYS A 497 16.82 18.86 -5.83
CA CYS A 497 16.91 17.56 -6.47
C CYS A 497 18.35 17.05 -6.32
N VAL A 498 18.51 15.89 -5.68
CA VAL A 498 19.79 15.27 -5.39
C VAL A 498 19.85 13.89 -6.04
N VAL A 499 20.92 13.62 -6.77
CA VAL A 499 21.23 12.29 -7.32
C VAL A 499 22.38 11.70 -6.52
N ASN A 500 22.13 10.68 -5.72
CA ASN A 500 23.11 10.14 -4.77
C ASN A 500 24.22 9.31 -5.44
N GLY A 501 24.01 8.86 -6.68
CA GLY A 501 25.00 8.10 -7.45
C GLY A 501 24.38 7.16 -8.48
N ARG A 502 25.22 6.28 -9.03
CA ARG A 502 24.79 5.25 -9.98
C ARG A 502 24.04 4.12 -9.29
N ILE A 503 23.11 3.50 -10.01
CA ILE A 503 22.52 2.23 -9.62
C ILE A 503 23.34 1.10 -10.25
N GLN A 504 23.84 0.21 -9.41
CA GLN A 504 24.63 -0.95 -9.84
C GLN A 504 23.90 -2.22 -9.47
N ILE A 505 23.69 -3.10 -10.44
CA ILE A 505 23.08 -4.43 -10.23
C ILE A 505 24.08 -5.46 -10.73
N ASP A 506 24.62 -6.24 -9.78
CA ASP A 506 25.63 -7.25 -10.07
C ASP A 506 25.00 -8.59 -10.52
N ARG A 507 25.85 -9.57 -10.83
CA ARG A 507 25.48 -10.79 -11.55
C ARG A 507 24.47 -11.66 -10.80
N ARG A 508 23.59 -12.32 -11.56
CA ARG A 508 22.61 -13.32 -11.07
C ARG A 508 21.62 -12.78 -10.04
N SER A 509 21.48 -11.46 -9.90
CA SER A 509 20.51 -10.84 -9.00
C SER A 509 19.12 -10.75 -9.62
N PHE A 510 18.09 -10.89 -8.79
CA PHE A 510 16.68 -10.91 -9.17
C PHE A 510 15.93 -9.75 -8.53
N LEU A 511 15.20 -8.98 -9.34
CA LEU A 511 14.36 -7.87 -8.89
C LEU A 511 12.89 -8.24 -9.02
N GLY A 512 12.16 -8.30 -7.89
CA GLY A 512 10.73 -8.64 -7.82
C GLY A 512 9.77 -7.50 -8.19
N ASN A 513 8.49 -7.85 -8.32
CA ASN A 513 7.45 -6.95 -8.84
C ASN A 513 7.27 -5.73 -7.93
N ASN A 514 7.07 -4.55 -8.51
CA ASN A 514 6.86 -3.30 -7.76
C ASN A 514 7.95 -2.94 -6.74
N CYS A 515 9.15 -3.52 -6.83
CA CYS A 515 10.25 -3.06 -6.00
C CYS A 515 10.67 -1.64 -6.40
N LEU A 516 11.16 -0.87 -5.43
CA LEU A 516 11.62 0.49 -5.63
C LEU A 516 13.10 0.60 -5.27
N ILE A 517 13.90 1.08 -6.21
CA ILE A 517 15.35 1.22 -6.08
C ILE A 517 15.73 2.68 -6.26
N ARG A 518 16.35 3.29 -5.24
CA ARG A 518 16.80 4.68 -5.26
C ARG A 518 18.17 4.84 -5.93
N SER A 519 18.45 6.07 -6.36
CA SER A 519 19.78 6.45 -6.85
C SER A 519 20.87 6.18 -5.81
N GLY A 520 22.06 5.77 -6.27
CA GLY A 520 23.20 5.45 -5.43
C GLY A 520 23.22 4.04 -4.82
N VAL A 521 22.23 3.20 -5.09
CA VAL A 521 22.18 1.81 -4.59
C VAL A 521 23.09 0.88 -5.40
N SER A 522 23.87 0.05 -4.70
CA SER A 522 24.64 -1.05 -5.29
C SER A 522 24.13 -2.39 -4.76
N ILE A 523 23.63 -3.24 -5.66
CA ILE A 523 23.12 -4.58 -5.37
C ILE A 523 24.22 -5.58 -5.75
N PRO A 524 24.80 -6.32 -4.78
CA PRO A 524 25.84 -7.30 -5.04
C PRO A 524 25.30 -8.54 -5.77
N GLU A 525 26.19 -9.47 -6.10
CA GLU A 525 25.81 -10.68 -6.84
C GLU A 525 24.92 -11.60 -6.00
N ASP A 526 24.10 -12.40 -6.69
CA ASP A 526 23.24 -13.43 -6.11
C ASP A 526 22.17 -12.92 -5.11
N VAL A 527 21.74 -11.66 -5.23
CA VAL A 527 20.71 -11.07 -4.36
C VAL A 527 19.32 -11.23 -4.96
N LEU A 528 18.33 -11.57 -4.12
CA LEU A 528 16.92 -11.55 -4.49
C LEU A 528 16.19 -10.45 -3.73
N ILE A 529 15.56 -9.56 -4.49
CA ILE A 529 14.72 -8.49 -3.96
C ILE A 529 13.27 -8.90 -4.16
N GLY A 530 12.54 -9.02 -3.06
CA GLY A 530 11.14 -9.40 -3.05
C GLY A 530 10.23 -8.35 -3.68
N SER A 531 8.99 -8.75 -3.95
CA SER A 531 7.97 -7.82 -4.43
C SER A 531 7.68 -6.72 -3.41
N LEU A 532 7.22 -5.55 -3.87
CA LEU A 532 6.83 -4.40 -3.05
C LEU A 532 7.86 -4.08 -1.94
N THR A 533 9.14 -4.06 -2.32
CA THR A 533 10.28 -3.86 -1.43
C THR A 533 11.00 -2.56 -1.76
N ARG A 534 11.35 -1.76 -0.74
CA ARG A 534 12.03 -0.46 -0.91
C ARG A 534 13.50 -0.55 -0.52
N ILE A 535 14.37 -0.20 -1.46
CA ILE A 535 15.82 -0.17 -1.26
C ILE A 535 16.33 1.26 -1.33
N ASP A 536 16.79 1.71 -0.17
CA ASP A 536 17.40 3.02 0.03
C ASP A 536 18.93 2.90 -0.03
N SER A 537 19.65 4.00 -0.28
CA SER A 537 21.13 4.02 -0.33
C SER A 537 21.80 3.67 1.01
N THR A 538 21.04 3.75 2.11
CA THR A 538 21.46 3.35 3.46
C THR A 538 21.27 1.86 3.74
N THR A 539 20.60 1.13 2.83
CA THR A 539 20.33 -0.30 3.00
C THR A 539 21.62 -1.08 2.83
N ILE A 540 22.00 -1.83 3.86
CA ILE A 540 23.17 -2.73 3.80
C ILE A 540 22.71 -4.03 3.12
N ILE A 541 23.34 -4.37 2.00
CA ILE A 541 23.03 -5.57 1.21
C ILE A 541 24.27 -6.44 1.12
N MET A 542 24.15 -7.70 1.51
CA MET A 542 25.21 -8.70 1.42
C MET A 542 24.94 -9.66 0.26
N LYS A 543 25.99 -10.35 -0.19
CA LYS A 543 25.90 -11.40 -1.20
C LYS A 543 24.98 -12.52 -0.71
N ASN A 544 24.14 -13.06 -1.61
CA ASN A 544 23.14 -14.10 -1.34
C ASN A 544 21.95 -13.68 -0.44
N ASP A 545 21.79 -12.39 -0.16
CA ASP A 545 20.67 -11.90 0.65
C ASP A 545 19.34 -12.02 -0.10
N ILE A 546 18.29 -12.30 0.67
CA ILE A 546 16.90 -12.14 0.25
C ILE A 546 16.33 -10.96 1.00
N LEU A 547 16.01 -9.88 0.30
CA LEU A 547 15.47 -8.65 0.87
C LEU A 547 13.96 -8.58 0.67
N LEU A 548 13.22 -8.21 1.73
CA LEU A 548 11.78 -8.00 1.66
C LEU A 548 11.34 -6.84 2.56
N GLY A 549 10.39 -6.05 2.07
CA GLY A 549 9.63 -5.09 2.88
C GLY A 549 9.94 -3.62 2.66
N VAL A 550 9.27 -2.77 3.43
CA VAL A 550 9.42 -1.31 3.37
C VAL A 550 9.64 -0.76 4.79
N PRO A 551 10.89 -0.41 5.17
CA PRO A 551 12.13 -0.55 4.40
C PRO A 551 12.56 -2.01 4.24
N ALA A 552 13.42 -2.30 3.24
CA ALA A 552 13.92 -3.65 2.99
C ALA A 552 14.66 -4.23 4.21
N GLN A 553 14.33 -5.48 4.56
CA GLN A 553 15.01 -6.25 5.59
C GLN A 553 15.50 -7.59 5.04
N PRO A 554 16.69 -8.07 5.43
CA PRO A 554 17.17 -9.39 5.05
C PRO A 554 16.34 -10.47 5.74
N MET A 555 15.93 -11.46 4.97
CA MET A 555 15.22 -12.64 5.45
C MET A 555 16.21 -13.62 6.12
N PRO A 556 15.75 -14.47 7.06
CA PRO A 556 16.62 -15.43 7.74
C PRO A 556 17.13 -16.57 6.83
N PHE A 557 16.75 -16.57 5.55
CA PHE A 557 17.13 -17.55 4.56
C PHE A 557 18.13 -16.95 3.57
N ILE A 558 19.15 -17.73 3.21
CA ILE A 558 20.16 -17.36 2.22
C ILE A 558 19.81 -18.07 0.92
N LEU A 559 20.02 -17.41 -0.23
CA LEU A 559 19.88 -18.07 -1.52
C LEU A 559 20.85 -19.26 -1.61
N SER A 560 20.31 -20.47 -1.81
CA SER A 560 21.11 -21.64 -2.20
C SER A 560 21.54 -21.50 -3.66
N ASP A 561 22.76 -21.92 -3.98
CA ASP A 561 23.34 -21.86 -5.33
C ASP A 561 22.31 -22.29 -6.39
N ILE A 562 21.94 -21.33 -7.24
CA ILE A 562 21.05 -21.59 -8.38
C ILE A 562 21.87 -22.41 -9.39
N ASN A 563 21.63 -23.72 -9.44
CA ASN A 563 22.17 -24.54 -10.52
C ASN A 563 21.70 -23.96 -11.86
N GLU A 564 22.65 -23.71 -12.76
CA GLU A 564 22.38 -23.28 -14.14
C GLU A 564 21.63 -24.39 -14.90
N THR A 565 20.31 -24.44 -14.78
CA THR A 565 19.50 -25.28 -15.67
C THR A 565 19.22 -24.53 -16.96
N GLN A 566 19.61 -25.17 -18.05
CA GLN A 566 19.63 -24.71 -19.43
C GLN A 566 18.33 -24.04 -19.89
N LYS A 567 18.48 -22.90 -20.60
CA LYS A 567 17.48 -22.43 -21.57
C LYS A 567 17.33 -23.49 -22.67
N VAL A 568 16.23 -24.22 -22.67
CA VAL A 568 15.78 -24.96 -23.85
C VAL A 568 14.49 -24.31 -24.34
N THR A 569 14.64 -23.25 -25.11
CA THR A 569 13.60 -22.77 -26.03
C THR A 569 14.24 -22.58 -27.38
N ASN A 570 13.70 -23.19 -28.44
CA ASN A 570 14.17 -22.99 -29.80
C ASN A 570 14.14 -21.49 -30.15
N ASP A 571 15.29 -20.90 -30.48
CA ASP A 571 15.43 -19.46 -30.79
C ASP A 571 14.41 -18.99 -31.85
N PHE A 572 14.08 -19.86 -32.80
CA PHE A 572 13.09 -19.57 -33.84
C PHE A 572 11.67 -19.40 -33.30
N GLN A 573 11.23 -20.24 -32.35
CA GLN A 573 9.90 -20.12 -31.76
C GLN A 573 9.79 -18.85 -30.92
N ARG A 574 10.86 -18.50 -30.20
CA ARG A 574 10.93 -17.25 -29.44
C ARG A 574 10.83 -16.04 -30.37
N ILE A 575 11.64 -15.97 -31.42
CA ILE A 575 11.61 -14.87 -32.39
C ILE A 575 10.24 -14.79 -33.10
N ALA A 576 9.64 -15.93 -33.44
CA ALA A 576 8.31 -15.95 -34.04
C ALA A 576 7.24 -15.42 -33.08
N MET A 577 7.31 -15.74 -31.78
CA MET A 577 6.40 -15.21 -30.77
C MET A 577 6.63 -13.72 -30.51
N GLU A 578 7.88 -13.25 -30.47
CA GLU A 578 8.24 -11.83 -30.38
C GLU A 578 7.70 -11.05 -31.60
N PHE A 579 7.76 -11.64 -32.79
CA PHE A 579 7.16 -11.07 -34.00
C PHE A 579 5.62 -11.05 -33.95
N ILE A 580 4.98 -12.14 -33.52
CA ILE A 580 3.53 -12.20 -33.32
C ILE A 580 3.10 -11.16 -32.28
N HIS A 581 3.85 -10.99 -31.19
CA HIS A 581 3.61 -9.98 -30.18
C HIS A 581 3.62 -8.58 -30.80
N LEU A 582 4.68 -8.22 -31.52
CA LEU A 582 4.81 -6.93 -32.20
C LEU A 582 3.68 -6.68 -33.22
N VAL A 583 3.31 -7.69 -34.01
CA VAL A 583 2.20 -7.61 -34.98
C VAL A 583 0.85 -7.43 -34.27
N LEU A 584 0.59 -8.18 -33.19
CA LEU A 584 -0.63 -8.04 -32.41
C LEU A 584 -0.70 -6.70 -31.67
N LEU A 585 0.40 -6.22 -31.10
CA LEU A 585 0.41 -4.98 -30.34
C LEU A 585 0.19 -3.73 -31.21
N ASP A 586 0.67 -3.73 -32.45
CA ASP A 586 0.56 -2.53 -33.30
C ASP A 586 -0.61 -2.57 -34.29
N ILE A 587 -1.13 -3.74 -34.68
CA ILE A 587 -2.24 -3.86 -35.65
C ILE A 587 -3.61 -3.98 -34.96
N LEU A 588 -3.68 -4.61 -33.78
CA LEU A 588 -4.94 -4.88 -33.07
C LEU A 588 -5.61 -3.64 -32.44
N PRO A 589 -4.88 -2.63 -31.91
CA PRO A 589 -5.49 -1.44 -31.31
C PRO A 589 -6.27 -0.56 -32.28
N THR A 590 -6.09 -0.70 -33.60
CA THR A 590 -6.86 0.09 -34.56
C THR A 590 -8.30 -0.40 -34.76
N PHE A 591 -8.66 -1.50 -34.10
CA PHE A 591 -9.99 -2.11 -34.20
C PHE A 591 -10.60 -2.48 -32.83
N ILE A 592 -10.32 -1.68 -31.79
CA ILE A 592 -10.65 -1.96 -30.38
C ILE A 592 -12.07 -2.52 -30.17
N LEU A 593 -13.11 -1.94 -30.78
CA LEU A 593 -14.50 -2.38 -30.55
C LEU A 593 -14.85 -3.72 -31.23
N ILE A 594 -14.49 -3.90 -32.50
CA ILE A 594 -14.80 -5.12 -33.27
C ILE A 594 -13.94 -6.29 -32.80
N TYR A 595 -12.68 -6.02 -32.43
CA TYR A 595 -11.78 -7.05 -31.97
C TYR A 595 -11.93 -7.35 -30.48
N SER A 596 -12.51 -6.50 -29.64
CA SER A 596 -12.77 -6.84 -28.23
C SER A 596 -13.50 -8.18 -28.06
N PHE A 597 -14.56 -8.39 -28.85
CA PHE A 597 -15.31 -9.64 -28.92
C PHE A 597 -14.51 -10.77 -29.57
N LEU A 598 -13.72 -10.48 -30.60
CA LEU A 598 -12.86 -11.49 -31.25
C LEU A 598 -11.74 -11.97 -30.31
N ILE A 599 -11.05 -11.04 -29.65
CA ILE A 599 -10.01 -11.25 -28.64
C ILE A 599 -10.56 -12.11 -27.52
N GLN A 600 -11.74 -11.75 -27.02
CA GLN A 600 -12.42 -12.52 -26.00
C GLN A 600 -12.76 -13.93 -26.48
N PHE A 601 -13.31 -14.09 -27.69
CA PHE A 601 -13.62 -15.39 -28.27
C PHE A 601 -12.36 -16.25 -28.47
N ILE A 602 -11.28 -15.66 -29.00
CA ILE A 602 -9.98 -16.31 -29.20
C ILE A 602 -9.40 -16.71 -27.85
N TYR A 603 -9.43 -15.81 -26.85
CA TYR A 603 -8.96 -16.12 -25.50
C TYR A 603 -9.72 -17.32 -24.92
N VAL A 604 -11.07 -17.28 -24.95
CA VAL A 604 -11.90 -18.38 -24.45
C VAL A 604 -11.56 -19.68 -25.18
N TYR A 605 -11.44 -19.65 -26.50
CA TYR A 605 -11.04 -20.80 -27.31
C TYR A 605 -9.65 -21.34 -26.95
N LEU A 606 -8.67 -20.46 -26.70
CA LEU A 606 -7.32 -20.83 -26.31
C LEU A 606 -7.30 -21.50 -24.92
N MET A 607 -8.24 -21.13 -24.05
CA MET A 607 -8.25 -21.53 -22.64
C MET A 607 -9.27 -22.65 -22.32
N THR A 608 -10.18 -23.00 -23.24
CA THR A 608 -11.20 -24.06 -23.06
C THR A 608 -10.65 -25.46 -22.72
N ASP A 609 -9.37 -25.74 -22.97
CA ASP A 609 -8.76 -27.08 -22.78
C ASP A 609 -8.01 -27.27 -21.44
N LYS A 610 -7.91 -26.27 -20.55
CA LYS A 610 -6.87 -26.27 -19.48
C LYS A 610 -7.34 -26.12 -18.03
N SER A 611 -8.52 -26.58 -17.68
CA SER A 611 -9.09 -26.38 -16.34
C SER A 611 -8.43 -27.15 -15.18
N ASN A 612 -7.35 -27.92 -15.36
CA ASN A 612 -6.90 -28.87 -14.32
C ASN A 612 -5.37 -29.16 -14.19
N GLN A 613 -4.46 -28.32 -14.67
CA GLN A 613 -3.02 -28.59 -14.51
C GLN A 613 -2.26 -27.44 -13.85
N SER A 614 -1.45 -27.79 -12.85
CA SER A 614 -0.36 -26.95 -12.34
C SER A 614 0.58 -26.64 -13.51
N PHE A 615 0.68 -25.37 -13.87
CA PHE A 615 1.53 -24.94 -14.98
C PHE A 615 2.98 -24.81 -14.49
N ASP A 616 3.82 -25.79 -14.83
CA ASP A 616 5.28 -25.60 -14.82
C ASP A 616 5.69 -25.03 -16.20
N ILE A 617 6.48 -23.95 -16.24
CA ILE A 617 6.92 -23.23 -17.48
C ILE A 617 7.45 -24.15 -18.58
N VAL A 618 7.98 -25.32 -18.24
CA VAL A 618 8.59 -26.21 -19.24
C VAL A 618 7.59 -26.60 -20.34
N ASP A 619 6.28 -26.49 -20.07
CA ASP A 619 5.20 -26.65 -21.06
C ASP A 619 4.47 -25.33 -21.42
N SER A 620 5.20 -24.21 -21.52
CA SER A 620 4.66 -22.93 -22.02
C SER A 620 4.29 -23.03 -23.51
N ASN A 621 3.15 -23.65 -23.79
CA ASN A 621 2.52 -23.59 -25.09
C ASN A 621 2.26 -22.12 -25.43
N TRP A 622 2.70 -21.69 -26.62
CA TRP A 622 2.47 -20.35 -27.21
C TRP A 622 1.06 -19.77 -26.99
N LYS A 623 0.05 -20.64 -26.86
CA LYS A 623 -1.33 -20.31 -26.50
C LYS A 623 -1.46 -19.50 -25.20
N THR A 624 -0.71 -19.86 -24.15
CA THR A 624 -0.78 -19.20 -22.83
C THR A 624 -0.20 -17.80 -22.85
N SER A 625 0.99 -17.64 -23.45
CA SER A 625 1.60 -16.33 -23.69
C SER A 625 0.68 -15.45 -24.55
N LEU A 626 0.11 -16.01 -25.63
CA LEU A 626 -0.84 -15.29 -26.48
C LEU A 626 -2.09 -14.84 -25.70
N ALA A 627 -2.65 -15.69 -24.84
CA ALA A 627 -3.81 -15.36 -24.02
C ALA A 627 -3.50 -14.20 -23.04
N MET A 628 -2.33 -14.19 -22.41
CA MET A 628 -1.89 -13.11 -21.52
C MET A 628 -1.76 -11.77 -22.28
N ILE A 629 -1.17 -11.79 -23.48
CA ILE A 629 -1.04 -10.60 -24.34
C ILE A 629 -2.41 -10.07 -24.75
N LEU A 630 -3.32 -10.96 -25.15
CA LEU A 630 -4.68 -10.60 -25.53
C LEU A 630 -5.45 -9.96 -24.36
N TYR A 631 -5.32 -10.52 -23.16
CA TYR A 631 -5.92 -9.96 -21.94
C TYR A 631 -5.33 -8.59 -21.59
N SER A 632 -4.00 -8.42 -21.61
CA SER A 632 -3.36 -7.15 -21.28
C SER A 632 -3.76 -6.02 -22.25
N GLN A 633 -3.91 -6.32 -23.53
CA GLN A 633 -4.41 -5.35 -24.51
C GLN A 633 -5.88 -4.99 -24.28
N TYR A 634 -6.73 -5.99 -24.05
CA TYR A 634 -8.13 -5.74 -23.72
C TYR A 634 -8.25 -4.84 -22.49
N ALA A 635 -7.46 -5.16 -21.47
CA ALA A 635 -7.43 -4.44 -20.20
C ALA A 635 -7.03 -2.97 -20.38
N LYS A 636 -6.00 -2.71 -21.17
CA LYS A 636 -5.48 -1.36 -21.45
C LYS A 636 -6.52 -0.41 -22.08
N TYR A 637 -7.34 -0.90 -23.00
CA TYR A 637 -8.26 -0.05 -23.78
C TYR A 637 -9.71 -0.06 -23.26
N ILE A 638 -10.22 -1.21 -22.82
CA ILE A 638 -11.65 -1.37 -22.47
C ILE A 638 -11.83 -1.41 -20.96
N GLY A 639 -10.87 -1.96 -20.24
CA GLY A 639 -10.89 -2.07 -18.78
C GLY A 639 -11.20 -0.78 -18.06
N ARG A 640 -10.49 0.30 -18.44
CA ARG A 640 -10.66 1.62 -17.81
C ARG A 640 -12.07 2.19 -17.95
N LEU A 641 -12.73 1.92 -19.09
CA LEU A 641 -14.09 2.36 -19.40
C LEU A 641 -15.12 1.60 -18.53
N LEU A 642 -14.90 0.31 -18.29
CA LEU A 642 -15.83 -0.56 -17.59
C LEU A 642 -15.61 -0.65 -16.08
N GLY A 643 -14.53 -0.06 -15.56
CA GLY A 643 -14.23 -0.10 -14.13
C GLY A 643 -15.38 0.38 -13.25
N GLY A 644 -15.63 -0.37 -12.17
CA GLY A 644 -16.70 -0.13 -11.21
C GLY A 644 -18.09 -0.53 -11.69
N THR A 645 -18.24 -1.21 -12.84
CA THR A 645 -19.54 -1.64 -13.41
C THR A 645 -19.75 -3.14 -13.39
N GLN A 646 -21.01 -3.59 -13.53
CA GLN A 646 -21.32 -5.01 -13.68
C GLN A 646 -20.89 -5.58 -15.04
N TRP A 647 -20.73 -4.73 -16.05
CA TRP A 647 -20.21 -5.16 -17.36
C TRP A 647 -18.78 -5.70 -17.26
N LEU A 648 -17.94 -5.10 -16.42
CA LEU A 648 -16.61 -5.62 -16.17
C LEU A 648 -16.65 -7.03 -15.55
N ILE A 649 -17.56 -7.28 -14.61
CA ILE A 649 -17.71 -8.58 -13.95
C ILE A 649 -18.13 -9.66 -14.97
N ILE A 650 -19.10 -9.35 -15.84
CA ILE A 650 -19.54 -10.27 -16.91
C ILE A 650 -18.37 -10.64 -17.82
N ILE A 651 -17.56 -9.66 -18.20
CA ILE A 651 -16.39 -9.87 -19.05
C ILE A 651 -15.34 -10.72 -18.33
N LEU A 652 -15.11 -10.48 -17.04
CA LEU A 652 -14.20 -11.28 -16.23
C LEU A 652 -14.67 -12.73 -16.08
N HIS A 653 -15.98 -12.97 -15.90
CA HIS A 653 -16.55 -14.33 -15.94
C HIS A 653 -16.29 -15.01 -17.28
N GLN A 654 -16.41 -14.29 -18.39
CA GLN A 654 -16.08 -14.81 -19.72
C GLN A 654 -14.58 -15.10 -19.87
N PHE A 655 -13.70 -14.38 -19.17
CA PHE A 655 -12.28 -14.71 -19.06
C PHE A 655 -11.96 -15.85 -18.07
N GLY A 656 -12.97 -16.41 -17.40
CA GLY A 656 -12.86 -17.57 -16.50
C GLY A 656 -12.78 -17.22 -15.01
N ALA A 657 -12.98 -15.96 -14.61
CA ALA A 657 -13.04 -15.58 -13.20
C ALA A 657 -14.28 -16.17 -12.53
N HIS A 658 -14.17 -16.53 -11.26
CA HIS A 658 -15.32 -16.79 -10.41
C HIS A 658 -15.53 -15.60 -9.48
N ILE A 659 -16.49 -14.74 -9.80
CA ILE A 659 -16.76 -13.51 -9.03
C ILE A 659 -18.21 -13.49 -8.56
N GLY A 660 -18.42 -13.21 -7.28
CA GLY A 660 -19.73 -13.09 -6.64
C GLY A 660 -20.51 -11.84 -7.04
N ASN A 661 -21.61 -11.62 -6.34
CA ASN A 661 -22.50 -10.49 -6.50
C ASN A 661 -21.96 -9.25 -5.79
N ASP A 662 -22.38 -8.07 -6.26
CA ASP A 662 -22.05 -6.78 -5.66
C ASP A 662 -20.54 -6.49 -5.52
N VAL A 663 -19.70 -7.06 -6.38
CA VAL A 663 -18.27 -6.76 -6.40
C VAL A 663 -18.00 -5.46 -7.18
N ILE A 664 -17.17 -4.58 -6.63
CA ILE A 664 -16.67 -3.37 -7.32
C ILE A 664 -15.17 -3.54 -7.57
N ILE A 665 -14.80 -3.50 -8.85
CA ILE A 665 -13.41 -3.53 -9.31
C ILE A 665 -13.15 -2.25 -10.07
N ASP A 666 -12.36 -1.34 -9.51
CA ASP A 666 -12.16 -0.01 -10.10
C ASP A 666 -11.30 -0.03 -11.38
N ASP A 667 -10.38 -0.98 -11.54
CA ASP A 667 -9.60 -1.18 -12.76
C ASP A 667 -9.38 -2.68 -12.99
N ILE A 668 -9.45 -3.12 -14.25
CA ILE A 668 -9.23 -4.51 -14.63
C ILE A 668 -7.75 -4.91 -14.46
N ASN A 669 -6.83 -3.94 -14.54
CA ASN A 669 -5.40 -4.18 -14.35
C ASN A 669 -5.08 -4.65 -12.92
N SER A 670 -6.04 -4.56 -11.99
CA SER A 670 -5.92 -5.11 -10.64
C SER A 670 -5.90 -6.62 -10.59
N LEU A 671 -6.36 -7.33 -11.64
CA LEU A 671 -6.44 -8.79 -11.65
C LEU A 671 -5.52 -9.38 -12.74
N TYR A 672 -4.56 -10.20 -12.31
CA TYR A 672 -3.73 -11.01 -13.20
C TYR A 672 -4.14 -12.48 -13.11
N ASP A 673 -4.03 -13.23 -14.20
CA ASP A 673 -4.39 -14.66 -14.25
C ASP A 673 -5.82 -14.96 -13.76
N VAL A 674 -6.77 -14.20 -14.29
CA VAL A 674 -8.19 -14.14 -13.90
C VAL A 674 -8.85 -15.51 -13.65
N GLN A 675 -8.41 -16.56 -14.34
CA GLN A 675 -8.92 -17.94 -14.21
C GLN A 675 -8.62 -18.61 -12.87
N LEU A 676 -7.60 -18.12 -12.15
CA LEU A 676 -7.16 -18.66 -10.87
C LEU A 676 -7.69 -17.84 -9.69
N ILE A 677 -8.54 -16.85 -9.97
CA ILE A 677 -9.08 -15.93 -8.98
C ILE A 677 -10.53 -16.31 -8.66
N THR A 678 -10.81 -16.52 -7.37
CA THR A 678 -12.18 -16.61 -6.85
C THR A 678 -12.44 -15.48 -5.88
N ILE A 679 -13.44 -14.64 -6.18
CA ILE A 679 -13.86 -13.50 -5.37
C ILE A 679 -15.32 -13.73 -4.98
N ASP A 680 -15.62 -13.73 -3.67
CA ASP A 680 -16.98 -13.87 -3.15
C ASP A 680 -17.74 -12.52 -3.19
N ASP A 681 -18.91 -12.46 -2.57
CA ASP A 681 -19.83 -11.32 -2.65
C ASP A 681 -19.29 -10.06 -1.92
N HIS A 682 -19.71 -8.87 -2.38
CA HIS A 682 -19.47 -7.58 -1.70
C HIS A 682 -17.99 -7.16 -1.55
N VAL A 683 -17.09 -7.68 -2.39
CA VAL A 683 -15.68 -7.31 -2.38
C VAL A 683 -15.44 -5.97 -3.09
N ARG A 684 -14.52 -5.15 -2.54
CA ARG A 684 -14.11 -3.84 -3.09
C ARG A 684 -12.63 -3.81 -3.40
N LEU A 685 -12.28 -3.59 -4.66
CA LEU A 685 -10.91 -3.49 -5.15
C LEU A 685 -10.61 -2.08 -5.68
N SER A 686 -9.63 -1.42 -5.09
CA SER A 686 -9.12 -0.11 -5.54
C SER A 686 -8.38 -0.21 -6.89
N SER A 687 -8.30 0.89 -7.65
CA SER A 687 -7.74 0.90 -9.01
C SER A 687 -6.28 0.50 -9.14
N THR A 688 -5.49 0.66 -8.07
CA THR A 688 -4.05 0.34 -8.07
C THR A 688 -3.71 -0.85 -7.17
N CYS A 689 -4.71 -1.55 -6.63
CA CYS A 689 -4.44 -2.85 -6.01
C CYS A 689 -4.10 -3.87 -7.09
N GLN A 690 -3.31 -4.88 -6.75
CA GLN A 690 -2.90 -5.93 -7.68
C GLN A 690 -2.99 -7.30 -7.03
N ILE A 691 -3.70 -8.20 -7.69
CA ILE A 691 -3.88 -9.60 -7.30
C ILE A 691 -3.23 -10.46 -8.38
N GLN A 692 -2.18 -11.18 -8.00
CA GLN A 692 -1.39 -12.00 -8.90
C GLN A 692 -1.44 -13.47 -8.50
N CYS A 693 -1.77 -14.35 -9.44
CA CYS A 693 -1.75 -15.80 -9.22
C CYS A 693 -0.50 -16.48 -9.77
N HIS A 694 0.48 -15.70 -10.25
CA HIS A 694 1.78 -16.19 -10.67
C HIS A 694 2.96 -15.58 -9.91
N THR A 695 4.01 -16.36 -9.74
CA THR A 695 5.32 -15.90 -9.24
C THR A 695 6.41 -16.52 -10.09
N PHE A 696 7.51 -15.79 -10.30
CA PHE A 696 8.71 -16.34 -10.89
C PHE A 696 9.66 -16.75 -9.77
N GLU A 697 9.62 -18.01 -9.37
CA GLU A 697 10.54 -18.59 -8.39
C GLU A 697 11.61 -19.40 -9.14
N GLN A 698 12.89 -19.08 -8.92
CA GLN A 698 14.01 -19.82 -9.55
C GLN A 698 13.89 -19.93 -11.09
N ARG A 699 13.40 -18.88 -11.76
CA ARG A 699 13.14 -18.85 -13.23
C ARG A 699 12.03 -19.81 -13.70
N HIS A 700 11.22 -20.35 -12.79
CA HIS A 700 9.99 -21.06 -13.10
C HIS A 700 8.76 -20.24 -12.68
N LEU A 701 7.77 -20.14 -13.56
CA LEU A 701 6.43 -19.63 -13.23
C LEU A 701 5.79 -20.67 -12.33
N LYS A 702 5.38 -20.25 -11.14
CA LYS A 702 4.49 -21.03 -10.29
C LYS A 702 3.15 -20.34 -10.24
N LEU A 703 2.12 -21.07 -10.67
CA LEU A 703 0.74 -20.61 -10.59
C LEU A 703 0.07 -21.18 -9.35
N ARG A 704 -0.61 -20.32 -8.58
CA ARG A 704 -1.44 -20.75 -7.43
C ARG A 704 -2.71 -19.89 -7.37
N PRO A 705 -3.87 -20.51 -7.10
CA PRO A 705 -5.13 -19.77 -7.01
C PRO A 705 -5.13 -18.81 -5.82
N VAL A 706 -5.85 -17.71 -5.95
CA VAL A 706 -6.10 -16.74 -4.88
C VAL A 706 -7.59 -16.70 -4.59
N LYS A 707 -7.95 -16.81 -3.30
CA LYS A 707 -9.34 -16.79 -2.86
C LYS A 707 -9.62 -15.58 -1.99
N ILE A 708 -10.67 -14.83 -2.31
CA ILE A 708 -11.08 -13.64 -1.59
C ILE A 708 -12.50 -13.82 -1.09
N GLY A 709 -12.65 -13.95 0.23
CA GLY A 709 -13.95 -14.09 0.89
C GLY A 709 -14.80 -12.82 0.86
N SER A 710 -16.07 -12.93 1.25
CA SER A 710 -17.02 -11.83 1.15
C SER A 710 -16.61 -10.61 1.99
N TYR A 711 -17.05 -9.41 1.58
CA TYR A 711 -16.81 -8.14 2.31
C TYR A 711 -15.34 -7.75 2.50
N CYS A 712 -14.43 -8.29 1.71
CA CYS A 712 -13.04 -7.84 1.74
C CYS A 712 -12.86 -6.52 1.00
N ILE A 713 -12.01 -5.65 1.54
CA ILE A 713 -11.68 -4.33 0.97
C ILE A 713 -10.17 -4.24 0.78
N PHE A 714 -9.74 -3.97 -0.45
CA PHE A 714 -8.35 -3.85 -0.84
C PHE A 714 -8.07 -2.41 -1.27
N LYS A 715 -7.20 -1.72 -0.52
CA LYS A 715 -6.84 -0.33 -0.79
C LYS A 715 -5.72 -0.21 -1.82
N ALA A 716 -5.45 1.02 -2.24
CA ALA A 716 -4.49 1.37 -3.29
C ALA A 716 -3.08 0.82 -3.03
N MET A 717 -2.38 0.38 -4.07
CA MET A 717 -1.02 -0.20 -3.99
C MET A 717 -0.87 -1.39 -3.02
N SER A 718 -1.97 -2.07 -2.68
CA SER A 718 -1.89 -3.37 -2.03
C SER A 718 -1.59 -4.47 -3.04
N PHE A 719 -0.73 -5.42 -2.67
CA PHE A 719 -0.22 -6.47 -3.55
C PHE A 719 -0.47 -7.85 -2.93
N VAL A 720 -1.18 -8.70 -3.65
CA VAL A 720 -1.54 -10.06 -3.20
C VAL A 720 -0.80 -11.08 -4.04
N LEU A 721 0.06 -11.86 -3.39
CA LEU A 721 0.83 -12.93 -4.03
C LEU A 721 0.03 -14.24 -4.17
N PRO A 722 0.51 -15.20 -4.98
CA PRO A 722 -0.22 -16.43 -5.29
C PRO A 722 -0.40 -17.34 -4.07
N GLY A 723 -1.57 -17.98 -3.98
CA GLY A 723 -1.88 -18.93 -2.90
C GLY A 723 -2.40 -18.30 -1.61
N VAL A 724 -2.70 -16.99 -1.62
CA VAL A 724 -3.33 -16.29 -0.51
C VAL A 724 -4.83 -16.61 -0.43
N GLU A 725 -5.34 -16.75 0.79
CA GLU A 725 -6.76 -16.96 1.06
C GLU A 725 -7.28 -15.98 2.13
N PHE A 726 -8.27 -15.16 1.78
CA PHE A 726 -8.99 -14.30 2.71
C PHE A 726 -10.33 -14.94 3.07
N LEU A 727 -10.61 -15.11 4.37
CA LEU A 727 -11.82 -15.78 4.83
C LEU A 727 -13.07 -14.88 4.87
N GLY A 728 -12.91 -13.55 4.72
CA GLY A 728 -13.99 -12.56 4.62
C GLY A 728 -13.91 -11.43 5.64
N TYR A 729 -14.54 -10.29 5.37
CA TYR A 729 -14.49 -9.07 6.19
C TYR A 729 -13.05 -8.64 6.50
N ASN A 730 -12.16 -8.79 5.54
CA ASN A 730 -10.77 -8.40 5.67
C ASN A 730 -10.54 -7.02 5.07
N TYR A 731 -9.77 -6.19 5.77
CA TYR A 731 -9.35 -4.90 5.25
C TYR A 731 -7.84 -4.90 5.04
N LEU A 732 -7.41 -4.75 3.79
CA LEU A 732 -6.01 -4.64 3.43
C LEU A 732 -5.65 -3.18 3.15
N PHE A 733 -4.82 -2.60 4.02
CA PHE A 733 -4.38 -1.21 3.94
C PHE A 733 -3.50 -0.95 2.71
N PRO A 734 -3.32 0.32 2.29
CA PRO A 734 -2.41 0.65 1.20
C PRO A 734 -0.98 0.18 1.41
N CYS A 735 -0.24 0.02 0.31
CA CYS A 735 1.19 -0.38 0.33
C CYS A 735 1.45 -1.66 1.15
N SER A 736 0.49 -2.58 1.16
CA SER A 736 0.57 -3.82 1.94
C SER A 736 0.80 -5.04 1.06
N LEU A 737 1.67 -5.95 1.49
CA LEU A 737 2.06 -7.16 0.76
C LEU A 737 1.58 -8.42 1.48
N ALA A 738 0.58 -9.10 0.91
CA ALA A 738 0.14 -10.42 1.37
C ALA A 738 1.06 -11.50 0.79
N LEU A 739 1.63 -12.36 1.63
CA LEU A 739 2.64 -13.34 1.23
C LEU A 739 2.01 -14.66 0.74
N PRO A 740 2.73 -15.43 -0.09
CA PRO A 740 2.24 -16.72 -0.54
C PRO A 740 1.92 -17.61 0.66
N HIS A 741 0.78 -18.30 0.60
CA HIS A 741 0.26 -19.19 1.64
C HIS A 741 -0.29 -18.51 2.91
N ASP A 742 -0.37 -17.19 2.95
CA ASP A 742 -1.06 -16.50 4.05
C ASP A 742 -2.57 -16.82 4.01
N GLN A 743 -3.11 -17.17 5.18
CA GLN A 743 -4.55 -17.31 5.41
C GLN A 743 -5.03 -16.21 6.37
N PHE A 744 -5.80 -15.27 5.83
CA PHE A 744 -6.30 -14.11 6.56
C PHE A 744 -7.64 -14.46 7.20
N LYS A 745 -7.70 -14.42 8.54
CA LYS A 745 -8.88 -14.78 9.33
C LYS A 745 -10.01 -13.76 9.17
N ARG A 746 -11.26 -14.16 9.42
CA ARG A 746 -12.40 -13.24 9.29
C ARG A 746 -12.30 -12.04 10.24
N HIS A 747 -12.80 -10.87 9.81
CA HIS A 747 -12.83 -9.63 10.60
C HIS A 747 -11.46 -9.20 11.09
N THR A 748 -10.46 -9.24 10.19
CA THR A 748 -9.11 -8.82 10.53
C THR A 748 -8.57 -7.82 9.53
N ASP A 749 -7.93 -6.80 10.07
CA ASP A 749 -7.32 -5.69 9.34
C ASP A 749 -5.81 -5.89 9.24
N TRP A 750 -5.21 -5.57 8.10
CA TRP A 750 -3.81 -5.90 7.81
C TRP A 750 -3.08 -4.76 7.10
N PHE A 751 -1.83 -4.51 7.49
CA PHE A 751 -1.00 -3.45 6.92
C PHE A 751 0.47 -3.84 6.78
N GLY A 752 1.17 -3.19 5.87
CA GLY A 752 2.62 -3.25 5.72
C GLY A 752 3.12 -4.33 4.76
N SER A 753 4.43 -4.31 4.51
CA SER A 753 5.13 -5.24 3.63
C SER A 753 6.27 -5.89 4.41
N PRO A 754 6.16 -7.18 4.80
CA PRO A 754 4.97 -8.04 4.70
C PRO A 754 3.85 -7.61 5.64
N THR A 755 2.63 -8.05 5.35
CA THR A 755 1.43 -7.71 6.12
C THR A 755 1.50 -8.18 7.57
N LYS A 756 1.12 -7.29 8.49
CA LYS A 756 0.91 -7.57 9.91
C LYS A 756 -0.52 -7.22 10.28
N ARG A 757 -1.10 -7.98 11.21
CA ARG A 757 -2.45 -7.74 11.70
C ARG A 757 -2.49 -6.45 12.52
N LEU A 758 -3.45 -5.58 12.23
CA LEU A 758 -3.84 -4.45 13.06
C LEU A 758 -4.80 -4.95 14.14
N ILE A 759 -4.35 -4.92 15.39
CA ILE A 759 -5.23 -5.08 16.53
C ILE A 759 -5.84 -3.69 16.79
N VAL A 760 -6.89 -3.35 16.05
CA VAL A 760 -7.67 -2.14 16.32
C VAL A 760 -8.58 -2.47 17.50
N HIS A 761 -8.32 -1.90 18.68
CA HIS A 761 -9.33 -1.89 19.73
C HIS A 761 -10.55 -1.12 19.19
N HIS A 762 -11.61 -1.86 18.83
CA HIS A 762 -12.85 -1.31 18.31
C HIS A 762 -13.30 -0.12 19.19
N GLY A 763 -13.25 1.09 18.63
CA GLY A 763 -13.59 2.33 19.32
C GLY A 763 -12.49 3.40 19.32
N ILE A 764 -11.27 3.10 18.88
CA ILE A 764 -10.19 4.08 18.74
C ILE A 764 -9.79 4.15 17.27
N GLU A 765 -9.93 5.35 16.69
CA GLU A 765 -9.40 5.69 15.36
C GLU A 765 -7.95 5.19 15.19
N PRO A 766 -7.52 4.84 13.96
CA PRO A 766 -6.15 4.37 13.71
C PRO A 766 -5.12 5.37 14.28
N PRO A 767 -3.91 4.91 14.65
CA PRO A 767 -2.94 5.74 15.35
C PRO A 767 -2.69 7.05 14.59
N ARG A 768 -3.14 8.16 15.18
CA ARG A 768 -3.20 9.51 14.59
C ARG A 768 -1.84 10.18 14.36
N LEU A 769 -0.73 9.46 14.54
CA LEU A 769 0.63 10.01 14.51
C LEU A 769 1.58 9.00 13.84
N ILE A 770 1.85 9.22 12.56
CA ILE A 770 3.03 8.67 11.88
C ILE A 770 4.08 9.78 11.89
N LEU A 771 5.18 9.58 12.62
CA LEU A 771 6.33 10.49 12.59
C LEU A 771 7.04 10.32 11.24
N ALA A 772 7.22 11.42 10.52
CA ALA A 772 7.98 11.45 9.28
C ALA A 772 9.41 10.92 9.52
N GLN A 773 9.86 9.97 8.69
CA GLN A 773 11.25 9.51 8.71
C GLN A 773 12.17 10.65 8.30
N GLN A 774 13.23 10.89 9.08
CA GLN A 774 14.24 11.92 8.79
C GLN A 774 15.06 11.56 7.54
N PRO A 775 15.47 12.55 6.73
CA PRO A 775 16.48 12.33 5.69
C PRO A 775 17.84 12.02 6.33
N SER A 776 18.52 10.99 5.81
CA SER A 776 19.77 10.40 6.29
C SER A 776 21.03 11.25 6.04
N SER A 777 20.96 12.57 6.25
CA SER A 777 22.10 13.48 6.03
C SER A 777 22.30 14.51 7.15
N ILE A 778 22.00 14.14 8.39
CA ILE A 778 22.42 14.91 9.56
C ILE A 778 23.20 13.96 10.46
N ASP A 779 24.52 14.11 10.45
CA ASP A 779 25.39 13.48 11.43
C ASP A 779 24.93 13.87 12.84
N ASN A 780 24.76 12.84 13.67
CA ASN A 780 24.57 12.81 15.13
C ASN A 780 23.14 12.64 15.67
N TYR A 781 23.03 11.52 16.40
CA TYR A 781 22.04 11.04 17.37
C TYR A 781 20.91 10.13 16.86
N ASP A 782 21.13 8.83 17.06
CA ASP A 782 20.14 7.76 17.10
C ASP A 782 19.06 8.03 18.16
N VAL A 783 17.77 7.89 17.81
CA VAL A 783 16.75 7.29 18.70
C VAL A 783 15.65 6.63 17.85
N ILE A 784 15.64 5.30 17.83
CA ILE A 784 14.47 4.46 17.57
C ILE A 784 13.78 4.24 18.92
N VAL A 785 12.48 4.51 19.05
CA VAL A 785 11.65 3.86 20.08
C VAL A 785 10.26 3.55 19.54
N ALA A 786 10.05 2.28 19.23
CA ALA A 786 8.79 1.60 19.48
C ALA A 786 8.86 1.05 20.92
N ARG A 787 7.81 1.20 21.71
CA ARG A 787 7.67 0.40 22.94
C ARG A 787 6.21 0.02 23.17
N THR A 788 5.99 -1.29 23.27
CA THR A 788 4.82 -1.94 23.85
C THR A 788 5.15 -2.34 25.29
N ASP A 789 4.20 -2.03 26.17
CA ASP A 789 3.86 -2.56 27.50
C ASP A 789 4.88 -2.65 28.66
N ASP A 790 4.29 -2.46 29.85
CA ASP A 790 4.78 -2.58 31.22
C ASP A 790 5.79 -1.53 31.76
N ASP A 791 5.24 -0.49 32.41
CA ASP A 791 5.58 -0.07 33.79
C ASP A 791 4.74 1.16 34.21
N ILE A 792 4.00 1.04 35.33
CA ILE A 792 3.23 2.15 35.92
C ILE A 792 4.19 3.11 36.62
N LEU A 793 4.51 4.23 35.96
CA LEU A 793 5.20 5.37 36.58
C LEU A 793 4.18 6.40 37.07
N SER A 794 3.90 6.40 38.38
CA SER A 794 3.10 7.45 39.02
C SER A 794 3.97 8.71 39.25
N LEU A 795 3.75 9.76 38.45
CA LEU A 795 4.37 11.08 38.60
C LEU A 795 3.47 11.99 39.46
N TYR A 796 4.01 12.52 40.56
CA TYR A 796 3.36 13.57 41.36
C TYR A 796 3.83 14.96 40.91
N PHE A 797 2.89 15.85 40.61
CA PHE A 797 3.17 17.25 40.28
C PHE A 797 3.08 18.13 41.53
N GLY A 798 4.19 18.79 41.91
CA GLY A 798 4.19 19.89 42.87
C GLY A 798 4.18 21.25 42.16
N GLU A 799 3.46 22.23 42.72
CA GLU A 799 3.12 23.52 42.07
C GLU A 799 4.30 24.40 41.61
N ASN A 800 5.56 24.06 41.89
CA ASN A 800 6.73 24.90 41.56
C ASN A 800 7.78 24.24 40.65
N GLY A 801 7.45 23.17 39.90
CA GLY A 801 8.26 22.79 38.73
C GLY A 801 9.69 22.29 38.99
N TRP A 802 9.98 21.68 40.15
CA TRP A 802 11.21 20.92 40.39
C TRP A 802 10.90 19.43 40.57
N MET A 803 11.62 18.56 39.86
CA MET A 803 11.64 17.10 40.09
C MET A 803 12.57 16.79 41.27
N SER A 804 12.08 16.12 42.32
CA SER A 804 12.94 15.45 43.31
C SER A 804 12.75 13.94 43.22
N TRP A 805 13.87 13.21 43.08
CA TRP A 805 13.91 11.74 43.09
C TRP A 805 14.05 11.22 44.52
N GLN A 806 13.28 10.20 44.91
CA GLN A 806 13.57 9.43 46.12
C GLN A 806 13.36 7.94 45.80
N SER A 807 14.46 7.22 45.54
CA SER A 807 14.44 5.75 45.50
C SER A 807 14.62 5.22 46.91
N GLY A 808 13.63 4.48 47.40
CA GLY A 808 13.79 3.59 48.53
C GLY A 808 14.24 2.21 48.05
N LEU A 809 15.43 2.09 47.45
CA LEU A 809 16.09 0.79 47.20
C LEU A 809 17.58 1.03 46.91
N ASN A 810 18.42 0.59 47.84
CA ASN A 810 19.88 0.67 47.78
C ASN A 810 20.43 -0.21 46.64
N LEU A 811 20.88 0.39 45.55
CA LEU A 811 21.78 -0.25 44.58
C LEU A 811 23.14 0.44 44.65
N ARG A 812 24.11 -0.23 45.28
CA ARG A 812 25.53 0.17 45.27
C ARG A 812 26.14 -0.20 43.92
N GLN A 813 26.15 0.73 42.96
CA GLN A 813 27.16 0.86 41.90
C GLN A 813 26.98 2.20 41.15
N PRO A 814 28.05 2.93 40.78
CA PRO A 814 27.91 4.25 40.15
C PRO A 814 27.71 4.12 38.64
N PHE A 815 26.57 4.60 38.12
CA PHE A 815 26.41 4.87 36.69
C PHE A 815 27.14 6.18 36.31
N ARG A 816 27.84 6.15 35.16
CA ARG A 816 28.56 7.30 34.57
C ARG A 816 27.57 8.24 33.85
N PRO A 817 27.88 9.54 33.69
CA PRO A 817 26.91 10.55 33.29
C PRO A 817 26.73 10.52 31.77
N ASN A 818 25.65 9.92 31.27
CA ASN A 818 25.20 10.15 29.89
C ASN A 818 23.74 9.79 29.61
N ASP A 819 22.87 9.74 30.63
CA ASP A 819 21.48 9.34 30.42
C ASP A 819 20.46 10.43 30.81
N ILE A 820 19.75 10.86 29.76
CA ILE A 820 18.34 11.26 29.74
C ILE A 820 18.02 12.68 30.27
N TYR A 821 17.94 13.64 29.32
CA TYR A 821 17.12 14.84 29.48
C TYR A 821 15.75 14.62 28.80
N ILE A 822 14.69 14.44 29.60
CA ILE A 822 13.31 14.56 29.11
C ILE A 822 12.88 16.02 29.30
N ARG A 823 12.66 16.74 28.18
CA ARG A 823 12.04 18.06 28.17
C ARG A 823 10.59 17.91 27.72
N LEU A 824 9.63 18.04 28.64
CA LEU A 824 8.20 18.08 28.31
C LEU A 824 7.76 19.54 28.09
N PHE A 825 7.17 19.83 26.94
CA PHE A 825 6.45 21.09 26.68
C PHE A 825 4.96 20.90 27.04
N PHE A 826 4.43 21.71 27.98
CA PHE A 826 2.99 21.78 28.28
C PHE A 826 2.36 22.98 27.58
N SER A 827 1.26 22.76 26.85
CA SER A 827 0.31 23.80 26.44
C SER A 827 -0.76 23.99 27.51
N SER A 828 -0.97 25.25 27.89
CA SER A 828 -1.89 25.74 28.91
C SER A 828 -3.36 25.37 28.67
N PHE A 829 -4.00 24.68 29.62
CA PHE A 829 -5.44 24.77 29.87
C PHE A 829 -5.68 24.92 31.38
N LEU A 830 -6.04 26.13 31.80
CA LEU A 830 -6.45 26.46 33.17
C LEU A 830 -7.90 26.01 33.38
N CYS A 831 -8.14 25.10 34.33
CA CYS A 831 -9.46 24.95 34.95
C CYS A 831 -9.32 24.65 36.45
N ASN A 832 -9.96 25.51 37.26
CA ASN A 832 -9.95 25.56 38.72
C ASN A 832 -10.59 24.33 39.38
N SER A 833 -9.92 23.67 40.34
CA SER A 833 -10.46 23.28 41.66
C SER A 833 -9.43 22.50 42.53
N LYS A 834 -9.50 22.70 43.85
CA LYS A 834 -8.47 22.48 44.90
C LYS A 834 -8.06 21.02 45.20
N PRO A 835 -6.85 20.76 45.77
CA PRO A 835 -6.44 19.42 46.22
C PRO A 835 -6.92 19.09 47.65
N LYS A 836 -7.31 17.82 47.89
CA LYS A 836 -7.51 17.23 49.23
C LYS A 836 -6.31 16.33 49.57
N ARG A 837 -5.77 16.43 50.80
CA ARG A 837 -4.64 15.63 51.32
C ARG A 837 -5.14 14.36 52.03
N ILE A 838 -4.39 13.26 51.91
CA ILE A 838 -4.42 12.12 52.83
C ILE A 838 -2.97 11.78 53.22
N LEU A 839 -2.81 11.43 54.49
CA LEU A 839 -1.56 11.18 55.21
C LEU A 839 -1.50 9.68 55.55
N ILE A 840 -0.37 9.00 55.31
CA ILE A 840 -0.14 7.64 55.81
C ILE A 840 1.20 7.63 56.54
N VAL A 841 1.15 7.18 57.79
CA VAL A 841 2.29 6.96 58.69
C VAL A 841 2.38 5.47 58.97
N GLY A 842 3.56 4.89 58.72
CA GLY A 842 4.10 3.68 59.36
C GLY A 842 3.53 2.35 58.92
#